data_AF-A0A7Z9R268-F1
#
_entry.id   AF-A0A7Z9R268-F1
#
_cell.length_a   1.000
_cell.length_b   1.000
_cell.length_c   1.000
_cell.angle_alpha   90.00
_cell.angle_beta   90.00
_cell.angle_gamma   90.00
#
_symmetry.space_group_name_H-M   'P 1'
#
loop_
_entity.id
_entity.type
_entity.pdbx_description
1 polymer ?
#
loop_
_entity_poly.entity_id
_entity_poly.type
_entity_poly.pdbx_seq_one_letter_code
_entity_poly.pdbx_strand_id
1 'polypeptide(L)'
;MRILLTDGKSALGKQLQGLSPDIQVLNLGDSVWSEQQIEEQLEQFKPEILIHNAELSDRLVIENDTEKAMRQNIGNSLNVALVCQRHRTRLVYVSTDEVYKGERGNYSEMDEVLPVDDFSWTKLGGEAAVRLVPNHLIIRTGVAETDSGGGFVDQWFSHDAAAKIAPMVLDAAQSPLTGVLNIGTERKTSASLLDTPAQMPGRLRLRQDSYCRVAPDSSVNLNKWIEFKAEHPVAKSNTACRACESKNLEIYLDLGLMPLANNLAHSADAARENPRFPLQIALCQDCSLSQLTVMVDPEVLFGYYTYRSSVNPGFVKHCRDMATSVGEYAKIHEDDVVVDIAGNDGTLLAEFVDELKVRPVNIEPAGNIAAIANARGIDTINEFWSESVSQKLKTKFGEAKLITATNVFGHVDDISGFLKATKSALRSDGLLMLEFPYLVDLIDKKEFDTIYFEHLSYLPLKPIVVLAKRLGMEVVHAEKQNIHGGSLRVFIAPQGGSTVENSVAKLLTKEKEKGFENLETYKKWAEGVHLLVENLSSNLRKLKLDGAKIAAFGASAKGNTLMNTCRFSTSTIDYIVDDTPEKIGKYSPGTGIPIINRSALYKDRPDYLVVLAWNFIDDVVASTKEYADQGGKYILPIPEFRVL
;
A
#
# COMPACT_ATOMS: atom_id res chain seq x y z
N MET A 1 -4.41 8.87 -6.08
CA MET A 1 -4.43 10.32 -5.79
C MET A 1 -3.60 11.02 -6.85
N ARG A 2 -4.15 12.01 -7.57
CA ARG A 2 -3.46 12.58 -8.75
C ARG A 2 -2.43 13.63 -8.36
N ILE A 3 -1.18 13.43 -8.78
CA ILE A 3 -0.07 14.32 -8.44
C ILE A 3 0.54 14.91 -9.71
N LEU A 4 0.66 16.24 -9.76
CA LEU A 4 1.34 16.94 -10.84
C LEU A 4 2.73 17.38 -10.37
N LEU A 5 3.77 17.15 -11.18
CA LEU A 5 5.16 17.46 -10.86
C LEU A 5 5.74 18.45 -11.88
N THR A 6 6.24 19.61 -11.45
CA THR A 6 6.67 20.68 -12.39
C THR A 6 8.04 20.47 -13.03
N ASP A 7 8.87 19.57 -12.50
CA ASP A 7 10.20 19.24 -13.01
C ASP A 7 10.42 17.74 -12.90
N GLY A 8 10.48 17.08 -14.06
CA GLY A 8 10.80 15.66 -14.16
C GLY A 8 12.21 15.33 -14.63
N LYS A 9 13.05 16.34 -14.92
CA LYS A 9 14.39 16.14 -15.48
C LYS A 9 15.47 16.04 -14.40
N SER A 10 15.30 16.73 -13.28
CA SER A 10 16.23 16.65 -12.15
C SER A 10 16.33 15.24 -11.57
N ALA A 11 17.42 14.97 -10.85
CA ALA A 11 17.61 13.68 -10.17
C ALA A 11 16.43 13.35 -9.25
N LEU A 12 15.95 14.32 -8.47
CA LEU A 12 14.78 14.15 -7.61
C LEU A 12 13.50 13.94 -8.42
N GLY A 13 13.27 14.76 -9.45
CA GLY A 13 12.08 14.66 -10.30
C GLY A 13 11.96 13.31 -10.99
N LYS A 14 13.07 12.75 -11.49
CA LYS A 14 13.12 11.40 -12.09
C LYS A 14 12.78 10.31 -11.09
N GLN A 15 13.32 10.40 -9.86
CA GLN A 15 13.03 9.43 -8.82
C GLN A 15 11.57 9.50 -8.39
N LEU A 16 11.02 10.71 -8.18
CA LEU A 16 9.60 10.91 -7.83
C LEU A 16 8.67 10.28 -8.87
N GLN A 17 8.89 10.49 -10.16
CA GLN A 17 8.11 9.84 -11.22
C GLN A 17 8.14 8.31 -11.16
N GLY A 18 9.28 7.73 -10.78
CA GLY A 18 9.44 6.28 -10.67
C GLY A 18 8.65 5.66 -9.53
N LEU A 19 8.26 6.44 -8.51
CA LEU A 19 7.61 5.93 -7.30
C LEU A 19 6.12 5.63 -7.49
N SER A 20 5.43 6.33 -8.39
CA SER A 20 4.00 6.13 -8.62
C SER A 20 3.58 6.52 -10.04
N PRO A 21 2.76 5.69 -10.72
CA PRO A 21 2.18 6.04 -12.01
C PRO A 21 1.16 7.18 -11.93
N ASP A 22 0.70 7.55 -10.73
CA ASP A 22 -0.21 8.68 -10.50
C ASP A 22 0.50 10.05 -10.59
N ILE A 23 1.83 10.07 -10.71
CA ILE A 23 2.65 11.28 -10.84
C ILE A 23 2.84 11.61 -12.32
N GLN A 24 2.22 12.70 -12.77
CA GLN A 24 2.41 13.23 -14.12
C GLN A 24 3.36 14.43 -14.11
N VAL A 25 4.33 14.44 -15.02
CA VAL A 25 5.20 15.60 -15.21
C VAL A 25 4.50 16.66 -16.04
N LEU A 26 4.49 17.86 -15.50
CA LEU A 26 4.16 19.09 -16.18
C LEU A 26 5.41 19.60 -16.90
N ASN A 27 5.39 19.62 -18.23
CA ASN A 27 6.52 20.09 -19.02
C ASN A 27 6.17 21.43 -19.68
N LEU A 28 6.59 22.52 -19.06
CA LEU A 28 6.33 23.89 -19.53
C LEU A 28 7.58 24.59 -20.10
N GLY A 29 8.69 23.84 -20.26
CA GLY A 29 9.95 24.35 -20.81
C GLY A 29 10.75 25.23 -19.84
N ASP A 30 11.91 25.71 -20.31
CA ASP A 30 12.93 26.39 -19.48
C ASP A 30 12.71 27.92 -19.39
N SER A 31 11.49 28.40 -19.63
CA SER A 31 11.11 29.82 -19.58
C SER A 31 10.23 30.14 -18.38
N VAL A 32 9.96 31.43 -18.14
CA VAL A 32 8.92 31.83 -17.17
C VAL A 32 7.56 31.36 -17.68
N TRP A 33 6.82 30.64 -16.84
CA TRP A 33 5.52 30.08 -17.18
C TRP A 33 4.41 31.09 -16.91
N SER A 34 3.44 31.19 -17.81
CA SER A 34 2.23 32.00 -17.56
C SER A 34 1.23 31.25 -16.68
N GLU A 35 0.41 31.99 -15.93
CA GLU A 35 -0.68 31.40 -15.14
C GLU A 35 -1.64 30.57 -16.03
N GLN A 36 -1.92 31.03 -17.24
CA GLN A 36 -2.81 30.33 -18.18
C GLN A 36 -2.28 28.94 -18.55
N GLN A 37 -0.97 28.81 -18.83
CA GLN A 37 -0.37 27.51 -19.14
C GLN A 37 -0.49 26.51 -17.98
N ILE A 38 -0.37 26.99 -16.75
CA ILE A 38 -0.52 26.16 -15.55
C ILE A 38 -1.99 25.80 -15.35
N GLU A 39 -2.88 26.78 -15.51
CA GLU A 39 -4.33 26.63 -15.35
C GLU A 39 -4.92 25.59 -16.31
N GLU A 40 -4.55 25.62 -17.59
CA GLU A 40 -4.96 24.61 -18.58
C GLU A 40 -4.58 23.18 -18.14
N GLN A 41 -3.42 23.03 -17.52
CA GLN A 41 -2.91 21.73 -17.07
C GLN A 41 -3.61 21.25 -15.79
N LEU A 42 -3.91 22.17 -14.86
CA LEU A 42 -4.71 21.85 -13.67
C LEU A 42 -6.15 21.50 -14.04
N GLU A 43 -6.75 22.17 -15.04
CA GLU A 43 -8.10 21.85 -15.50
C GLU A 43 -8.17 20.50 -16.23
N GLN A 44 -7.14 20.19 -17.02
CA GLN A 44 -7.05 18.92 -17.74
C GLN A 44 -6.77 17.74 -16.81
N PHE A 45 -5.76 17.86 -15.96
CA PHE A 45 -5.30 16.75 -15.10
C PHE A 45 -6.06 16.67 -13.77
N LYS A 46 -6.55 17.80 -13.27
CA LYS A 46 -7.24 17.98 -11.97
C LYS A 46 -6.47 17.36 -10.80
N PRO A 47 -5.20 17.76 -10.58
CA PRO A 47 -4.39 17.20 -9.49
C PRO A 47 -4.97 17.55 -8.12
N GLU A 48 -4.83 16.61 -7.19
CA GLU A 48 -5.07 16.86 -5.76
C GLU A 48 -3.85 17.53 -5.12
N ILE A 49 -2.65 17.16 -5.60
CA ILE A 49 -1.36 17.69 -5.14
C ILE A 49 -0.54 18.15 -6.35
N LEU A 50 0.06 19.33 -6.25
CA LEU A 50 1.11 19.77 -7.15
C LEU A 50 2.44 19.83 -6.38
N ILE A 51 3.41 19.00 -6.77
CA ILE A 51 4.77 19.03 -6.27
C ILE A 51 5.59 19.97 -7.17
N HIS A 52 5.87 21.16 -6.67
CA HIS A 52 6.68 22.17 -7.32
C HIS A 52 8.16 22.00 -6.93
N ASN A 53 8.91 21.30 -7.78
CA ASN A 53 10.33 21.07 -7.63
C ASN A 53 11.12 22.08 -8.49
N ALA A 54 11.04 23.38 -8.17
CA ALA A 54 11.42 24.47 -9.07
C ALA A 54 12.82 24.32 -9.73
N GLU A 55 12.84 24.57 -11.05
CA GLU A 55 13.97 24.38 -11.98
C GLU A 55 14.74 25.68 -12.28
N LEU A 56 15.94 25.73 -11.72
CA LEU A 56 17.23 26.18 -12.26
C LEU A 56 18.16 26.03 -11.04
N SER A 57 19.05 25.04 -11.07
CA SER A 57 19.90 24.66 -9.91
C SER A 57 21.40 24.82 -10.15
N ASP A 58 21.81 25.02 -11.41
CA ASP A 58 23.22 25.24 -11.73
C ASP A 58 23.68 26.60 -11.20
N ARG A 59 24.53 26.57 -10.17
CA ARG A 59 25.01 27.77 -9.46
C ARG A 59 25.78 28.71 -10.38
N LEU A 60 26.56 28.19 -11.32
CA LEU A 60 27.32 29.02 -12.25
C LEU A 60 26.38 29.75 -13.21
N VAL A 61 25.32 29.08 -13.67
CA VAL A 61 24.31 29.73 -14.51
C VAL A 61 23.58 30.82 -13.73
N ILE A 62 23.25 30.57 -12.47
CA ILE A 62 22.56 31.52 -11.60
C ILE A 62 23.44 32.74 -11.30
N GLU A 63 24.69 32.54 -10.90
CA GLU A 63 25.62 33.65 -10.59
C GLU A 63 25.92 34.53 -11.82
N ASN A 64 25.92 33.93 -13.02
CA ASN A 64 26.14 34.69 -14.26
C ASN A 64 24.91 35.52 -14.69
N ASP A 65 23.70 35.15 -14.27
CA ASP A 65 22.45 35.83 -14.62
C ASP A 65 21.40 35.69 -13.49
N THR A 66 21.70 36.31 -12.35
CA THR A 66 20.85 36.22 -11.14
C THR A 66 19.45 36.75 -11.38
N GLU A 67 19.30 37.79 -12.21
CA GLU A 67 17.99 38.36 -12.53
C GLU A 67 17.11 37.35 -13.27
N LYS A 68 17.66 36.66 -14.28
CA LYS A 68 16.94 35.59 -14.98
C LYS A 68 16.58 34.45 -14.03
N ALA A 69 17.53 34.03 -13.19
CA ALA A 69 17.29 32.98 -12.20
C ALA A 69 16.17 33.33 -11.22
N MET A 70 16.15 34.57 -10.72
CA MET A 70 15.07 35.08 -9.86
C MET A 70 13.73 35.11 -10.60
N ARG A 71 13.69 35.63 -11.83
CA ARG A 71 12.46 35.66 -12.66
C ARG A 71 11.90 34.25 -12.88
N GLN A 72 12.77 33.27 -13.11
CA GLN A 72 12.37 31.88 -13.33
C GLN A 72 11.94 31.21 -12.02
N ASN A 73 12.82 31.09 -11.03
CA ASN A 73 12.55 30.33 -9.80
C ASN A 73 11.44 30.99 -8.96
N ILE A 74 11.48 32.31 -8.77
CA ILE A 74 10.50 33.03 -7.95
C ILE A 74 9.20 33.28 -8.75
N GLY A 75 9.34 33.72 -10.01
CA GLY A 75 8.18 34.02 -10.86
C GLY A 75 7.33 32.78 -11.15
N ASN A 76 7.97 31.64 -11.48
CA ASN A 76 7.22 30.39 -11.68
C ASN A 76 6.56 29.92 -10.39
N SER A 77 7.26 30.00 -9.26
CA SER A 77 6.69 29.66 -7.95
C SER A 77 5.45 30.49 -7.63
N LEU A 78 5.49 31.80 -7.91
CA LEU A 78 4.36 32.71 -7.73
C LEU A 78 3.18 32.34 -8.63
N ASN A 79 3.43 32.11 -9.91
CA ASN A 79 2.35 31.78 -10.85
C ASN A 79 1.71 30.42 -10.49
N VAL A 80 2.52 29.42 -10.11
CA VAL A 80 2.03 28.12 -9.62
C VAL A 80 1.20 28.32 -8.34
N ALA A 81 1.66 29.14 -7.39
CA ALA A 81 0.95 29.43 -6.16
C ALA A 81 -0.42 30.06 -6.41
N LEU A 82 -0.48 31.08 -7.26
CA LEU A 82 -1.73 31.78 -7.61
C LEU A 82 -2.74 30.82 -8.25
N VAL A 83 -2.32 29.98 -9.19
CA VAL A 83 -3.22 29.02 -9.83
C VAL A 83 -3.66 27.93 -8.85
N CYS A 84 -2.75 27.35 -8.06
CA CYS A 84 -3.11 26.34 -7.05
C CYS A 84 -4.12 26.89 -6.03
N GLN A 85 -3.96 28.15 -5.63
CA GLN A 85 -4.91 28.82 -4.72
C GLN A 85 -6.31 28.93 -5.34
N ARG A 86 -6.41 29.30 -6.63
CA ARG A 86 -7.70 29.38 -7.34
C ARG A 86 -8.39 28.02 -7.44
N HIS A 87 -7.62 26.98 -7.76
CA HIS A 87 -8.13 25.61 -7.95
C HIS A 87 -8.22 24.79 -6.66
N ARG A 88 -7.81 25.36 -5.52
CA ARG A 88 -7.73 24.70 -4.21
C ARG A 88 -6.86 23.43 -4.23
N THR A 89 -5.87 23.39 -5.12
CA THR A 89 -4.89 22.31 -5.21
C THR A 89 -3.87 22.46 -4.09
N ARG A 90 -3.52 21.35 -3.41
CA ARG A 90 -2.45 21.35 -2.41
C ARG A 90 -1.11 21.62 -3.10
N LEU A 91 -0.34 22.57 -2.59
CA LEU A 91 0.94 22.96 -3.17
C LEU A 91 2.10 22.50 -2.28
N VAL A 92 2.91 21.58 -2.79
CA VAL A 92 4.12 21.12 -2.11
C VAL A 92 5.33 21.70 -2.83
N TYR A 93 6.15 22.48 -2.15
CA TYR A 93 7.33 23.11 -2.74
C TYR A 93 8.60 22.48 -2.19
N VAL A 94 9.47 22.01 -3.08
CA VAL A 94 10.78 21.48 -2.70
C VAL A 94 11.79 22.62 -2.74
N SER A 95 12.12 23.10 -1.54
CA SER A 95 13.17 24.08 -1.26
C SER A 95 14.50 23.36 -0.98
N THR A 96 15.50 24.11 -0.50
CA THR A 96 16.84 23.61 -0.15
C THR A 96 17.11 23.72 1.34
N ASP A 97 17.96 22.84 1.89
CA ASP A 97 18.51 22.98 3.25
C ASP A 97 19.56 24.10 3.35
N GLU A 98 19.99 24.67 2.22
CA GLU A 98 20.94 25.79 2.16
C GLU A 98 20.31 27.18 2.31
N VAL A 99 18.98 27.27 2.52
CA VAL A 99 18.34 28.55 2.89
C VAL A 99 18.74 29.02 4.29
N TYR A 100 19.25 28.10 5.11
CA TYR A 100 19.82 28.40 6.42
C TYR A 100 21.21 29.02 6.30
N LYS A 101 21.63 29.74 7.35
CA LYS A 101 22.93 30.42 7.39
C LYS A 101 24.13 29.47 7.24
N GLY A 102 23.97 28.22 7.64
CA GLY A 102 24.96 27.18 7.38
C GLY A 102 26.18 27.16 8.31
N GLU A 103 26.15 27.84 9.46
CA GLU A 103 27.31 28.00 10.36
C GLU A 103 27.38 26.96 11.49
N ARG A 104 26.24 26.43 11.94
CA ARG A 104 26.15 25.57 13.14
C ARG A 104 25.59 24.16 12.93
N GLY A 105 24.90 23.93 11.81
CA GLY A 105 24.10 22.72 11.61
C GLY A 105 22.93 22.56 12.57
N ASN A 106 22.22 21.44 12.42
CA ASN A 106 21.01 21.09 13.15
C ASN A 106 19.96 22.24 13.17
N TYR A 107 19.69 22.81 12.00
CA TYR A 107 18.70 23.88 11.82
C TYR A 107 17.26 23.34 11.87
N SER A 108 16.42 23.90 12.72
CA SER A 108 14.98 23.63 12.79
C SER A 108 14.18 24.48 11.80
N GLU A 109 12.93 24.14 11.55
CA GLU A 109 12.02 24.90 10.69
C GLU A 109 11.73 26.31 11.22
N MET A 110 11.99 26.55 12.51
CA MET A 110 11.79 27.83 13.20
C MET A 110 13.05 28.71 13.20
N ASP A 111 14.19 28.17 12.78
CA ASP A 111 15.43 28.94 12.70
C ASP A 111 15.42 29.97 11.58
N GLU A 112 16.18 31.04 11.77
CA GLU A 112 16.33 32.10 10.80
C GLU A 112 16.95 31.58 9.49
N VAL A 113 16.35 32.01 8.38
CA VAL A 113 16.86 31.75 7.03
C VAL A 113 17.69 32.94 6.57
N LEU A 114 18.94 32.66 6.21
CA LEU A 114 19.89 33.66 5.73
C LEU A 114 20.81 33.01 4.68
N PRO A 115 20.34 32.88 3.43
CA PRO A 115 21.11 32.25 2.37
C PRO A 115 22.47 32.93 2.14
N VAL A 116 23.49 32.14 1.81
CA VAL A 116 24.87 32.62 1.59
C VAL A 116 25.23 32.79 0.11
N ASP A 117 24.36 32.35 -0.79
CA ASP A 117 24.51 32.38 -2.24
C ASP A 117 23.20 32.68 -2.97
N ASP A 118 23.31 33.07 -4.24
CA ASP A 118 22.17 33.48 -5.06
C ASP A 118 21.17 32.34 -5.33
N PHE A 119 21.63 31.10 -5.48
CA PHE A 119 20.76 29.94 -5.68
C PHE A 119 19.79 29.77 -4.50
N SER A 120 20.32 29.77 -3.29
CA SER A 120 19.57 29.61 -2.06
C SER A 120 18.65 30.82 -1.80
N TRP A 121 19.05 32.03 -2.22
CA TRP A 121 18.16 33.20 -2.25
C TRP A 121 16.97 33.01 -3.20
N THR A 122 17.17 32.45 -4.40
CA THR A 122 16.04 32.19 -5.31
C THR A 122 15.07 31.16 -4.73
N LYS A 123 15.57 30.12 -4.04
CA LYS A 123 14.73 29.12 -3.38
C LYS A 123 13.91 29.72 -2.25
N LEU A 124 14.52 30.57 -1.42
CA LEU A 124 13.82 31.31 -0.36
C LEU A 124 12.76 32.27 -0.93
N GLY A 125 13.03 32.92 -2.07
CA GLY A 125 12.03 33.72 -2.78
C GLY A 125 10.83 32.88 -3.24
N GLY A 126 11.06 31.67 -3.73
CA GLY A 126 10.00 30.70 -4.04
C GLY A 126 9.19 30.27 -2.80
N GLU A 127 9.83 30.07 -1.64
CA GLU A 127 9.13 29.81 -0.37
C GLU A 127 8.16 30.93 -0.02
N ALA A 128 8.58 32.19 -0.21
CA ALA A 128 7.74 33.35 0.06
C ALA A 128 6.49 33.38 -0.83
N ALA A 129 6.64 33.00 -2.10
CA ALA A 129 5.53 32.94 -3.05
C ALA A 129 4.53 31.81 -2.70
N VAL A 130 5.03 30.62 -2.37
CA VAL A 130 4.22 29.44 -2.08
C VAL A 130 3.36 29.60 -0.81
N ARG A 131 3.84 30.39 0.16
CA ARG A 131 3.09 30.70 1.39
C ARG A 131 1.74 31.41 1.15
N LEU A 132 1.50 31.94 -0.05
CA LEU A 132 0.21 32.51 -0.43
C LEU A 132 -0.90 31.45 -0.50
N VAL A 133 -0.55 30.17 -0.71
CA VAL A 133 -1.52 29.05 -0.74
C VAL A 133 -1.76 28.55 0.68
N PRO A 134 -2.98 28.58 1.24
CA PRO A 134 -3.22 28.12 2.61
C PRO A 134 -2.83 26.65 2.85
N ASN A 135 -3.10 25.78 1.87
CA ASN A 135 -2.73 24.37 1.91
C ASN A 135 -1.38 24.12 1.23
N HIS A 136 -0.33 24.79 1.74
CA HIS A 136 1.03 24.60 1.27
C HIS A 136 1.87 23.75 2.23
N LEU A 137 2.84 23.04 1.67
CA LEU A 137 3.96 22.45 2.42
C LEU A 137 5.27 22.80 1.72
N ILE A 138 6.19 23.44 2.43
CA ILE A 138 7.54 23.73 1.99
C ILE A 138 8.45 22.66 2.61
N ILE A 139 9.09 21.86 1.77
CA ILE A 139 10.05 20.85 2.18
C ILE A 139 11.45 21.41 1.96
N ARG A 140 12.22 21.60 3.04
CA ARG A 140 13.64 21.97 2.96
C ARG A 140 14.47 20.69 3.02
N THR A 141 15.14 20.38 1.93
CA THR A 141 15.96 19.18 1.78
C THR A 141 17.02 19.42 0.72
N GLY A 142 18.12 18.68 0.74
CA GLY A 142 19.09 18.66 -0.36
C GLY A 142 19.11 17.29 -1.06
N VAL A 143 19.76 17.23 -2.22
CA VAL A 143 19.99 15.99 -2.95
C VAL A 143 21.45 15.93 -3.37
N ALA A 144 22.13 14.84 -3.02
CA ALA A 144 23.52 14.63 -3.42
C ALA A 144 23.59 14.29 -4.93
N GLU A 145 24.39 15.04 -5.68
CA GLU A 145 24.73 14.74 -7.08
C GLU A 145 26.08 14.02 -7.14
N THR A 146 26.11 12.80 -7.71
CA THR A 146 27.29 11.92 -7.71
C THR A 146 28.32 12.23 -8.80
N ASP A 147 28.05 13.18 -9.70
CA ASP A 147 28.79 13.37 -10.96
C ASP A 147 29.44 14.77 -11.12
N SER A 148 30.01 15.36 -10.07
CA SER A 148 30.83 16.58 -10.22
C SER A 148 32.32 16.24 -10.31
N GLY A 149 32.79 16.05 -11.54
CA GLY A 149 34.21 15.99 -11.87
C GLY A 149 34.91 17.33 -11.63
N GLY A 150 35.30 17.62 -10.38
CA GLY A 150 36.21 18.72 -10.03
C GLY A 150 35.93 19.38 -8.66
N GLY A 151 36.99 19.56 -7.87
CA GLY A 151 37.05 20.45 -6.70
C GLY A 151 36.15 20.11 -5.51
N PHE A 152 36.72 19.50 -4.46
CA PHE A 152 35.98 19.05 -3.28
C PHE A 152 36.13 20.02 -2.09
N VAL A 153 35.01 20.51 -1.54
CA VAL A 153 34.94 21.21 -0.24
C VAL A 153 34.11 20.34 0.70
N ASP A 154 34.71 19.92 1.80
CA ASP A 154 34.03 19.08 2.80
C ASP A 154 33.00 19.92 3.58
N GLN A 155 31.73 19.52 3.53
CA GLN A 155 30.60 20.21 4.17
C GLN A 155 29.78 19.23 4.98
N TRP A 156 29.14 19.73 6.02
CA TRP A 156 28.15 18.97 6.79
C TRP A 156 26.75 19.23 6.27
N PHE A 157 25.96 18.17 6.12
CA PHE A 157 24.59 18.25 5.64
C PHE A 157 23.75 17.08 6.15
N SER A 158 22.45 17.12 5.86
CA SER A 158 21.52 15.99 6.08
C SER A 158 20.95 15.42 4.77
N HIS A 159 21.34 15.96 3.60
CA HIS A 159 20.90 15.41 2.32
C HIS A 159 21.51 14.04 1.99
N ASP A 160 20.88 13.34 1.04
CA ASP A 160 21.31 12.02 0.56
C ASP A 160 20.97 11.87 -0.93
N ALA A 161 21.25 10.70 -1.52
CA ALA A 161 20.92 10.39 -2.90
C ALA A 161 19.42 10.57 -3.16
N ALA A 162 19.08 11.02 -4.37
CA ALA A 162 17.69 11.25 -4.80
C ALA A 162 16.77 10.04 -4.54
N ALA A 163 17.30 8.81 -4.68
CA ALA A 163 16.54 7.58 -4.45
C ALA A 163 16.08 7.39 -2.98
N LYS A 164 16.78 8.00 -2.01
CA LYS A 164 16.38 7.99 -0.59
C LYS A 164 15.50 9.18 -0.22
N ILE A 165 15.74 10.34 -0.83
CA ILE A 165 14.98 11.57 -0.53
C ILE A 165 13.60 11.57 -1.21
N ALA A 166 13.48 11.07 -2.45
CA ALA A 166 12.22 11.07 -3.19
C ALA A 166 11.06 10.37 -2.44
N PRO A 167 11.23 9.16 -1.83
CA PRO A 167 10.17 8.54 -1.04
C PRO A 167 9.72 9.41 0.14
N MET A 168 10.66 10.08 0.82
CA MET A 168 10.34 10.95 1.97
C MET A 168 9.58 12.21 1.54
N VAL A 169 9.99 12.82 0.42
CA VAL A 169 9.29 13.97 -0.18
C VAL A 169 7.87 13.59 -0.58
N LEU A 170 7.70 12.43 -1.21
CA LEU A 170 6.38 11.93 -1.58
C LEU A 170 5.53 11.69 -0.33
N ASP A 171 6.01 10.92 0.65
CA ASP A 171 5.28 10.65 1.91
C ASP A 171 4.86 11.95 2.62
N ALA A 172 5.76 12.92 2.74
CA ALA A 172 5.45 14.23 3.33
C ALA A 172 4.43 15.03 2.48
N ALA A 173 4.52 14.98 1.15
CA ALA A 173 3.57 15.62 0.26
C ALA A 173 2.14 15.12 0.50
N GLN A 174 1.99 13.81 0.74
CA GLN A 174 0.72 13.13 0.98
C GLN A 174 0.20 13.29 2.42
N SER A 175 1.07 13.69 3.35
CA SER A 175 0.69 13.94 4.74
C SER A 175 -0.22 15.19 4.90
N PRO A 176 -0.98 15.31 6.01
CA PRO A 176 -1.76 16.49 6.32
C PRO A 176 -0.91 17.71 6.76
N LEU A 177 0.42 17.59 6.83
CA LEU A 177 1.27 18.68 7.30
C LEU A 177 1.19 19.90 6.37
N THR A 178 1.22 21.09 6.96
CA THR A 178 1.30 22.37 6.25
C THR A 178 2.41 23.24 6.84
N GLY A 179 2.84 24.27 6.10
CA GLY A 179 3.90 25.17 6.53
C GLY A 179 5.27 24.70 6.05
N VAL A 180 6.27 24.66 6.94
CA VAL A 180 7.65 24.25 6.61
C VAL A 180 7.97 22.92 7.27
N LEU A 181 8.72 22.05 6.58
CA LEU A 181 9.21 20.77 7.08
C LEU A 181 10.64 20.52 6.58
N ASN A 182 11.53 20.12 7.48
CA ASN A 182 12.86 19.65 7.12
C ASN A 182 12.83 18.14 6.86
N ILE A 183 13.41 17.71 5.74
CA ILE A 183 13.53 16.29 5.38
C ILE A 183 14.98 15.99 5.02
N GLY A 184 15.47 14.84 5.50
CA GLY A 184 16.82 14.38 5.25
C GLY A 184 17.12 13.10 6.01
N THR A 185 18.41 12.79 6.06
CA THR A 185 19.00 11.63 6.73
C THR A 185 19.96 12.09 7.84
N GLU A 186 20.69 11.16 8.45
CA GLU A 186 21.67 11.50 9.48
C GLU A 186 22.67 12.57 9.02
N ARG A 187 23.06 13.46 9.94
CA ARG A 187 24.08 14.48 9.68
C ARG A 187 25.39 13.80 9.29
N LYS A 188 25.86 14.06 8.06
CA LYS A 188 27.06 13.44 7.49
C LYS A 188 27.89 14.47 6.74
N THR A 189 29.10 14.09 6.32
CA THR A 189 29.97 14.96 5.53
C THR A 189 29.98 14.57 4.07
N SER A 190 30.30 15.51 3.17
CA SER A 190 30.54 15.23 1.75
C SER A 190 31.54 14.07 1.56
N ALA A 191 32.52 13.93 2.46
CA ALA A 191 33.54 12.89 2.37
C ALA A 191 32.99 11.48 2.64
N SER A 192 31.90 11.38 3.39
CA SER A 192 31.25 10.10 3.72
C SER A 192 30.49 9.49 2.53
N LEU A 193 30.25 10.25 1.46
CA LEU A 193 29.59 9.78 0.24
C LEU A 193 30.57 9.19 -0.79
N LEU A 194 31.88 9.20 -0.52
CA LEU A 194 32.91 8.66 -1.42
C LEU A 194 33.25 7.20 -1.05
N ASP A 195 32.92 6.26 -1.92
CA ASP A 195 33.04 4.81 -1.66
C ASP A 195 34.49 4.27 -1.61
N THR A 196 35.52 5.05 -1.98
CA THR A 196 36.93 4.58 -1.91
C THR A 196 37.95 5.63 -1.45
N PRO A 197 38.91 5.26 -0.55
CA PRO A 197 40.00 6.12 -0.12
C PRO A 197 40.93 6.63 -1.24
N ALA A 198 40.95 5.92 -2.38
CA ALA A 198 41.80 6.25 -3.54
C ALA A 198 41.33 7.46 -4.35
N GLN A 199 40.11 7.95 -4.09
CA GLN A 199 39.52 9.10 -4.79
C GLN A 199 39.49 10.37 -3.96
N MET A 200 40.01 10.38 -2.72
CA MET A 200 40.09 11.61 -1.92
C MET A 200 40.99 12.64 -2.64
N PRO A 201 40.43 13.72 -3.23
CA PRO A 201 41.25 14.78 -3.76
C PRO A 201 41.98 15.39 -2.57
N GLY A 202 43.30 15.62 -2.67
CA GLY A 202 44.04 16.28 -1.60
C GLY A 202 43.31 17.57 -1.17
N ARG A 203 43.20 17.82 0.15
CA ARG A 203 42.53 19.00 0.74
C ARG A 203 42.89 20.26 -0.05
N LEU A 204 42.01 20.69 -0.95
CA LEU A 204 42.12 21.98 -1.60
C LEU A 204 41.69 23.01 -0.56
N ARG A 205 42.64 23.86 -0.14
CA ARG A 205 42.25 25.11 0.51
C ARG A 205 41.48 25.91 -0.53
N LEU A 206 40.29 26.40 -0.16
CA LEU A 206 39.56 27.41 -0.92
C LEU A 206 40.57 28.40 -1.49
N ARG A 207 40.56 28.63 -2.82
CA ARG A 207 41.07 29.91 -3.30
C ARG A 207 40.22 30.95 -2.58
N GLN A 208 40.86 31.89 -1.88
CA GLN A 208 40.14 33.01 -1.25
C GLN A 208 39.29 33.80 -2.26
N ASP A 209 39.52 33.56 -3.57
CA ASP A 209 38.85 34.18 -4.70
C ASP A 209 37.80 33.27 -5.41
N SER A 210 37.31 32.19 -4.80
CA SER A 210 36.18 31.43 -5.39
C SER A 210 34.89 32.25 -5.30
N TYR A 211 34.29 32.56 -6.45
CA TYR A 211 33.06 33.36 -6.53
C TYR A 211 31.85 32.68 -5.87
N CYS A 212 31.78 31.34 -5.87
CA CYS A 212 30.70 30.57 -5.27
C CYS A 212 30.97 30.29 -3.78
N ARG A 213 30.16 30.88 -2.90
CA ARG A 213 30.17 30.61 -1.45
C ARG A 213 29.28 29.42 -1.16
N VAL A 214 29.70 28.56 -0.25
CA VAL A 214 28.89 27.42 0.18
C VAL A 214 28.91 27.30 1.70
N ALA A 215 27.77 26.94 2.29
CA ALA A 215 27.60 26.75 3.72
C ALA A 215 28.52 25.64 4.26
N PRO A 216 29.28 25.87 5.34
CA PRO A 216 30.11 24.82 5.95
C PRO A 216 29.29 23.72 6.64
N ASP A 217 28.09 24.03 7.15
CA ASP A 217 27.17 23.08 7.77
C ASP A 217 25.70 23.46 7.59
N SER A 218 25.05 22.90 6.56
CA SER A 218 23.62 23.07 6.29
C SER A 218 22.74 21.98 6.92
N SER A 219 23.28 21.12 7.79
CA SER A 219 22.50 20.02 8.37
C SER A 219 21.25 20.52 9.09
N VAL A 220 20.15 19.79 8.93
CA VAL A 220 18.84 20.16 9.46
C VAL A 220 18.44 19.26 10.62
N ASN A 221 17.66 19.82 11.53
CA ASN A 221 16.95 19.07 12.55
C ASN A 221 15.78 18.33 11.90
N LEU A 222 15.68 17.03 12.17
CA LEU A 222 14.66 16.15 11.58
C LEU A 222 13.56 15.78 12.57
N ASN A 223 13.58 16.32 13.79
CA ASN A 223 12.69 15.85 14.86
C ASN A 223 11.23 16.05 14.50
N LYS A 224 10.84 17.17 13.87
CA LYS A 224 9.45 17.40 13.46
C LYS A 224 8.92 16.29 12.54
N TRP A 225 9.73 15.86 11.57
CA TRP A 225 9.38 14.76 10.68
C TRP A 225 9.38 13.41 11.41
N ILE A 226 10.41 13.16 12.22
CA ILE A 226 10.54 11.91 13.00
C ILE A 226 9.39 11.76 13.99
N GLU A 227 9.04 12.81 14.73
CA GLU A 227 7.94 12.86 15.69
C GLU A 227 6.60 12.68 14.98
N PHE A 228 6.37 13.36 13.85
CA PHE A 228 5.16 13.15 13.07
C PHE A 228 5.00 11.69 12.63
N LYS A 229 6.07 11.05 12.14
CA LYS A 229 6.09 9.62 11.78
C LYS A 229 5.98 8.70 13.00
N ALA A 230 6.44 9.13 14.17
CA ALA A 230 6.32 8.37 15.41
C ALA A 230 4.90 8.43 15.99
N GLU A 231 4.21 9.56 15.87
CA GLU A 231 2.80 9.74 16.24
C GLU A 231 1.85 9.06 15.24
N HIS A 232 2.29 8.87 13.99
CA HIS A 232 1.56 8.20 12.93
C HIS A 232 2.36 6.98 12.44
N PRO A 233 2.58 5.98 13.31
CA PRO A 233 3.43 4.86 12.96
C PRO A 233 2.73 4.01 11.88
N VAL A 234 3.50 3.62 10.86
CA VAL A 234 3.03 2.73 9.78
C VAL A 234 2.47 1.43 10.34
N ALA A 235 2.92 0.99 11.52
CA ALA A 235 2.35 -0.16 12.22
C ALA A 235 2.21 0.09 13.73
N LYS A 236 1.14 -0.46 14.32
CA LYS A 236 0.83 -0.40 15.75
C LYS A 236 0.50 -1.78 16.31
N SER A 237 0.79 -2.00 17.60
CA SER A 237 0.46 -3.27 18.27
C SER A 237 -1.03 -3.37 18.61
N ASN A 238 -1.60 -4.55 18.39
CA ASN A 238 -2.96 -4.90 18.79
C ASN A 238 -2.97 -5.44 20.22
N THR A 239 -3.69 -4.74 21.11
CA THR A 239 -3.68 -5.01 22.55
C THR A 239 -5.01 -5.53 23.09
N ALA A 240 -6.05 -5.60 22.25
CA ALA A 240 -7.36 -6.06 22.62
C ALA A 240 -8.05 -6.76 21.44
N CYS A 241 -8.96 -7.67 21.73
CA CYS A 241 -9.69 -8.39 20.71
C CYS A 241 -10.62 -7.46 19.92
N ARG A 242 -10.53 -7.45 18.59
CA ARG A 242 -11.37 -6.62 17.72
C ARG A 242 -12.88 -6.85 17.88
N ALA A 243 -13.29 -8.09 18.18
CA ALA A 243 -14.71 -8.44 18.33
C ALA A 243 -15.29 -8.16 19.73
N CYS A 244 -14.62 -8.64 20.79
CA CYS A 244 -15.15 -8.57 22.16
C CYS A 244 -14.39 -7.67 23.13
N GLU A 245 -13.34 -6.98 22.67
CA GLU A 245 -12.50 -6.05 23.46
C GLU A 245 -11.72 -6.68 24.62
N SER A 246 -11.76 -8.01 24.75
CA SER A 246 -10.95 -8.73 25.73
C SER A 246 -9.46 -8.56 25.48
N LYS A 247 -8.70 -8.43 26.57
CA LYS A 247 -7.22 -8.43 26.55
C LYS A 247 -6.62 -9.84 26.67
N ASN A 248 -7.45 -10.87 26.79
CA ASN A 248 -7.03 -12.26 26.93
C ASN A 248 -6.67 -12.85 25.56
N LEU A 249 -5.51 -12.43 25.03
CA LEU A 249 -4.99 -12.81 23.72
C LEU A 249 -3.76 -13.70 23.91
N GLU A 250 -3.79 -14.88 23.31
CA GLU A 250 -2.69 -15.86 23.38
C GLU A 250 -2.11 -16.09 21.99
N ILE A 251 -0.82 -15.75 21.80
CA ILE A 251 -0.10 -15.99 20.55
C ILE A 251 0.08 -17.50 20.37
N TYR A 252 -0.30 -18.02 19.20
CA TYR A 252 -0.15 -19.44 18.89
C TYR A 252 0.74 -19.73 17.68
N LEU A 253 0.98 -18.74 16.82
CA LEU A 253 1.91 -18.85 15.68
C LEU A 253 2.66 -17.53 15.50
N ASP A 254 3.97 -17.65 15.31
CA ASP A 254 4.90 -16.56 15.00
C ASP A 254 5.66 -16.92 13.71
N LEU A 255 5.46 -16.12 12.66
CA LEU A 255 6.13 -16.29 11.38
C LEU A 255 7.42 -15.45 11.28
N GLY A 256 7.76 -14.69 12.31
CA GLY A 256 8.92 -13.81 12.38
C GLY A 256 8.66 -12.41 11.80
N LEU A 257 9.74 -11.72 11.44
CA LEU A 257 9.69 -10.37 10.89
C LEU A 257 9.40 -10.41 9.38
N MET A 258 8.28 -9.80 8.99
CA MET A 258 7.79 -9.81 7.61
C MET A 258 7.68 -8.39 7.04
N PRO A 259 8.05 -8.17 5.77
CA PRO A 259 7.71 -6.94 5.08
C PRO A 259 6.22 -6.91 4.71
N LEU A 260 5.73 -5.74 4.27
CA LEU A 260 4.39 -5.64 3.67
C LEU A 260 4.36 -6.44 2.36
N ALA A 261 3.39 -7.36 2.25
CA ALA A 261 3.37 -8.39 1.22
C ALA A 261 3.24 -7.84 -0.21
N ASN A 262 2.60 -6.69 -0.40
CA ASN A 262 2.40 -6.05 -1.71
C ASN A 262 3.38 -4.89 -1.99
N ASN A 263 4.34 -4.62 -1.10
CA ASN A 263 5.30 -3.51 -1.26
C ASN A 263 6.49 -3.91 -2.17
N LEU A 264 6.20 -4.18 -3.45
CA LEU A 264 7.21 -4.54 -4.46
C LEU A 264 8.18 -3.38 -4.73
N ALA A 265 9.49 -3.64 -4.75
CA ALA A 265 10.48 -2.59 -4.96
C ALA A 265 11.05 -2.55 -6.39
N HIS A 266 11.67 -1.44 -6.75
CA HIS A 266 12.31 -1.24 -8.06
C HIS A 266 13.74 -1.80 -8.16
N SER A 267 14.34 -2.20 -7.04
CA SER A 267 15.64 -2.86 -6.98
C SER A 267 15.65 -3.99 -5.96
N ALA A 268 16.59 -4.93 -6.11
CA ALA A 268 16.74 -6.04 -5.17
C ALA A 268 17.13 -5.57 -3.77
N ASP A 269 17.96 -4.54 -3.64
CA ASP A 269 18.42 -4.03 -2.35
C ASP A 269 17.29 -3.31 -1.61
N ALA A 270 16.55 -2.42 -2.29
CA ALA A 270 15.37 -1.78 -1.72
C ALA A 270 14.32 -2.82 -1.27
N ALA A 271 14.12 -3.89 -2.05
CA ALA A 271 13.23 -4.97 -1.64
C ALA A 271 13.68 -5.66 -0.36
N ARG A 272 14.98 -5.93 -0.18
CA ARG A 272 15.53 -6.58 1.03
C ARG A 272 15.45 -5.69 2.27
N GLU A 273 15.62 -4.38 2.07
CA GLU A 273 15.58 -3.33 3.08
C GLU A 273 14.18 -2.87 3.48
N ASN A 274 13.13 -3.37 2.81
CA ASN A 274 11.74 -3.07 3.17
C ASN A 274 11.50 -3.20 4.69
N PRO A 275 10.78 -2.24 5.31
CA PRO A 275 10.44 -2.29 6.73
C PRO A 275 9.76 -3.61 7.08
N ARG A 276 10.15 -4.18 8.22
CA ARG A 276 9.62 -5.48 8.68
C ARG A 276 8.97 -5.34 10.03
N PHE A 277 7.88 -6.07 10.21
CA PHE A 277 7.10 -6.09 11.44
C PHE A 277 6.88 -7.54 11.89
N PRO A 278 6.67 -7.80 13.19
CA PRO A 278 6.28 -9.12 13.66
C PRO A 278 4.97 -9.58 13.02
N LEU A 279 4.99 -10.70 12.31
CA LEU A 279 3.79 -11.36 11.81
C LEU A 279 3.41 -12.50 12.74
N GLN A 280 2.67 -12.14 13.78
CA GLN A 280 2.18 -13.07 14.80
C GLN A 280 0.66 -13.05 14.83
N ILE A 281 0.08 -14.19 15.15
CA ILE A 281 -1.36 -14.39 15.28
C ILE A 281 -1.69 -14.87 16.68
N ALA A 282 -2.72 -14.25 17.26
CA ALA A 282 -3.20 -14.53 18.60
C ALA A 282 -4.67 -14.95 18.58
N LEU A 283 -5.02 -15.88 19.47
CA LEU A 283 -6.38 -16.31 19.72
C LEU A 283 -6.92 -15.55 20.94
N CYS A 284 -8.06 -14.88 20.77
CA CYS A 284 -8.83 -14.39 21.90
C CYS A 284 -9.49 -15.57 22.64
N GLN A 285 -9.15 -15.76 23.91
CA GLN A 285 -9.69 -16.87 24.70
C GLN A 285 -11.18 -16.71 25.05
N ASP A 286 -11.74 -15.49 24.93
CA ASP A 286 -13.13 -15.23 25.33
C ASP A 286 -14.12 -15.40 24.18
N CYS A 287 -13.80 -14.92 22.98
CA CYS A 287 -14.70 -15.03 21.80
C CYS A 287 -14.17 -15.96 20.70
N SER A 288 -12.94 -16.47 20.85
CA SER A 288 -12.27 -17.35 19.86
C SER A 288 -11.92 -16.66 18.53
N LEU A 289 -11.79 -15.32 18.51
CA LEU A 289 -11.28 -14.61 17.34
C LEU A 289 -9.78 -14.81 17.20
N SER A 290 -9.36 -15.34 16.06
CA SER A 290 -7.97 -15.41 15.64
C SER A 290 -7.58 -14.13 14.89
N GLN A 291 -6.50 -13.46 15.28
CA GLN A 291 -6.21 -12.11 14.80
C GLN A 291 -4.72 -11.73 14.90
N LEU A 292 -4.25 -10.83 14.03
CA LEU A 292 -2.87 -10.34 14.08
C LEU A 292 -2.60 -9.48 15.32
N THR A 293 -1.36 -9.57 15.83
CA THR A 293 -0.84 -8.75 16.94
C THR A 293 -0.31 -7.39 16.48
N VAL A 294 -0.17 -7.18 15.18
CA VAL A 294 0.28 -5.93 14.56
C VAL A 294 -0.74 -5.50 13.51
N MET A 295 -1.01 -4.20 13.46
CA MET A 295 -1.87 -3.56 12.47
C MET A 295 -1.02 -2.57 11.71
N VAL A 296 -1.18 -2.55 10.40
CA VAL A 296 -0.56 -1.55 9.54
C VAL A 296 -1.61 -0.48 9.24
N ASP A 297 -1.17 0.76 9.06
CA ASP A 297 -2.04 1.86 8.65
C ASP A 297 -2.80 1.48 7.36
N PRO A 298 -4.14 1.48 7.37
CA PRO A 298 -4.94 1.14 6.19
C PRO A 298 -4.67 2.07 4.99
N GLU A 299 -4.26 3.32 5.19
CA GLU A 299 -3.89 4.22 4.09
C GLU A 299 -2.67 3.70 3.33
N VAL A 300 -1.68 3.16 4.06
CA VAL A 300 -0.46 2.57 3.48
C VAL A 300 -0.79 1.30 2.68
N LEU A 301 -1.78 0.53 3.11
CA LEU A 301 -2.18 -0.72 2.46
C LEU A 301 -3.14 -0.52 1.28
N PHE A 302 -4.09 0.40 1.42
CA PHE A 302 -5.28 0.47 0.56
C PHE A 302 -5.50 1.83 -0.11
N GLY A 303 -4.74 2.88 0.24
CA GLY A 303 -4.86 4.20 -0.40
C GLY A 303 -4.49 4.18 -1.89
N TYR A 304 -3.60 3.26 -2.29
CA TYR A 304 -3.31 2.92 -3.68
C TYR A 304 -3.29 1.40 -3.85
N TYR A 305 -4.33 0.84 -4.48
CA TYR A 305 -4.53 -0.60 -4.56
C TYR A 305 -4.51 -1.09 -6.01
N THR A 306 -3.81 -2.18 -6.29
CA THR A 306 -3.58 -2.66 -7.67
C THR A 306 -4.42 -3.88 -8.06
N TYR A 307 -5.01 -4.56 -7.07
CA TYR A 307 -5.86 -5.72 -7.34
C TYR A 307 -7.21 -5.27 -7.91
N ARG A 308 -7.61 -5.90 -9.02
CA ARG A 308 -8.89 -5.66 -9.70
C ARG A 308 -9.70 -6.95 -9.69
N SER A 309 -10.94 -6.89 -9.21
CA SER A 309 -11.82 -8.05 -9.14
C SER A 309 -12.24 -8.56 -10.52
N SER A 310 -12.44 -7.66 -11.49
CA SER A 310 -12.93 -8.03 -12.83
C SER A 310 -11.96 -8.83 -13.69
N VAL A 311 -10.68 -8.88 -13.34
CA VAL A 311 -9.67 -9.61 -14.15
C VAL A 311 -9.68 -11.11 -13.90
N ASN A 312 -10.43 -11.59 -12.90
CA ASN A 312 -10.56 -13.01 -12.57
C ASN A 312 -11.91 -13.55 -13.05
N PRO A 313 -11.98 -14.31 -14.16
CA PRO A 313 -13.23 -14.84 -14.69
C PRO A 313 -14.01 -15.73 -13.71
N GLY A 314 -13.29 -16.49 -12.88
CA GLY A 314 -13.91 -17.33 -11.84
C GLY A 314 -14.60 -16.50 -10.77
N PHE A 315 -13.99 -15.37 -10.38
CA PHE A 315 -14.59 -14.44 -9.43
C PHE A 315 -15.77 -13.68 -10.04
N VAL A 316 -15.69 -13.24 -11.30
CA VAL A 316 -16.82 -12.63 -12.02
C VAL A 316 -18.02 -13.58 -12.07
N LYS A 317 -17.79 -14.86 -12.38
CA LYS A 317 -18.87 -15.87 -12.33
C LYS A 317 -19.47 -15.99 -10.93
N HIS A 318 -18.62 -16.03 -9.90
CA HIS A 318 -19.08 -16.07 -8.51
C HIS A 318 -19.91 -14.84 -8.13
N CYS A 319 -19.53 -13.64 -8.57
CA CYS A 319 -20.30 -12.42 -8.39
C CYS A 319 -21.69 -12.51 -9.02
N ARG A 320 -21.81 -13.08 -10.23
CA ARG A 320 -23.12 -13.31 -10.88
C ARG A 320 -24.00 -14.28 -10.11
N ASP A 321 -23.45 -15.45 -9.77
CA ASP A 321 -24.17 -16.46 -8.98
C ASP A 321 -24.59 -15.88 -7.61
N MET A 322 -23.74 -15.04 -7.01
CA MET A 322 -24.02 -14.32 -5.77
C MET A 322 -25.14 -13.29 -5.96
N ALA A 323 -25.11 -12.46 -6.99
CA ALA A 323 -26.13 -11.45 -7.25
C ALA A 323 -27.55 -12.06 -7.31
N THR A 324 -27.70 -13.18 -8.04
CA THR A 324 -28.97 -13.92 -8.10
C THR A 324 -29.35 -14.50 -6.74
N SER A 325 -28.50 -15.34 -6.15
CA SER A 325 -28.80 -16.09 -4.92
C SER A 325 -29.02 -15.19 -3.69
N VAL A 326 -28.18 -14.18 -3.51
CA VAL A 326 -28.28 -13.21 -2.42
C VAL A 326 -29.45 -12.26 -2.64
N GLY A 327 -29.71 -11.84 -3.89
CA GLY A 327 -30.85 -11.01 -4.21
C GLY A 327 -32.19 -11.70 -3.94
N GLU A 328 -32.31 -12.98 -4.30
CA GLU A 328 -33.46 -13.81 -3.97
C GLU A 328 -33.64 -13.95 -2.45
N TYR A 329 -32.56 -14.27 -1.71
CA TYR A 329 -32.61 -14.42 -0.26
C TYR A 329 -32.99 -13.12 0.46
N ALA A 330 -32.40 -12.00 0.05
CA ALA A 330 -32.68 -10.67 0.60
C ALA A 330 -34.01 -10.07 0.11
N LYS A 331 -34.69 -10.72 -0.83
CA LYS A 331 -35.93 -10.26 -1.47
C LYS A 331 -35.76 -8.85 -2.06
N ILE A 332 -34.75 -8.71 -2.90
CA ILE A 332 -34.42 -7.47 -3.58
C ILE A 332 -35.44 -7.17 -4.68
N HIS A 333 -35.83 -5.92 -4.80
CA HIS A 333 -36.70 -5.40 -5.84
C HIS A 333 -35.99 -4.34 -6.70
N GLU A 334 -36.58 -4.03 -7.85
CA GLU A 334 -36.21 -2.86 -8.65
C GLU A 334 -36.30 -1.61 -7.75
N ASP A 335 -35.33 -0.70 -7.88
CA ASP A 335 -35.13 0.51 -7.05
C ASP A 335 -34.54 0.31 -5.64
N ASP A 336 -34.35 -0.92 -5.14
CA ASP A 336 -33.67 -1.11 -3.85
C ASP A 336 -32.20 -0.62 -3.93
N VAL A 337 -31.74 0.04 -2.86
CA VAL A 337 -30.34 0.46 -2.73
C VAL A 337 -29.50 -0.74 -2.28
N VAL A 338 -28.56 -1.13 -3.12
CA VAL A 338 -27.56 -2.18 -2.83
C VAL A 338 -26.18 -1.54 -2.74
N VAL A 339 -25.54 -1.74 -1.60
CA VAL A 339 -24.23 -1.14 -1.28
C VAL A 339 -23.19 -2.23 -1.22
N ASP A 340 -22.02 -2.03 -1.81
CA ASP A 340 -20.86 -2.91 -1.59
C ASP A 340 -19.74 -2.13 -0.90
N ILE A 341 -19.35 -2.58 0.29
CA ILE A 341 -18.27 -1.98 1.07
C ILE A 341 -16.94 -2.56 0.59
N ALA A 342 -16.01 -1.68 0.20
CA ALA A 342 -14.80 -2.02 -0.52
C ALA A 342 -15.09 -2.86 -1.77
N GLY A 343 -16.09 -2.44 -2.56
CA GLY A 343 -16.55 -3.16 -3.74
C GLY A 343 -15.60 -3.12 -4.94
N ASN A 344 -14.37 -2.62 -4.75
CA ASN A 344 -13.32 -2.58 -5.75
C ASN A 344 -13.79 -1.86 -7.02
N ASP A 345 -13.52 -2.43 -8.20
CA ASP A 345 -13.90 -1.91 -9.50
C ASP A 345 -15.40 -2.09 -9.82
N GLY A 346 -16.24 -2.35 -8.81
CA GLY A 346 -17.69 -2.47 -8.92
C GLY A 346 -18.16 -3.78 -9.55
N THR A 347 -17.30 -4.80 -9.65
CA THR A 347 -17.63 -6.07 -10.33
C THR A 347 -18.89 -6.73 -9.77
N LEU A 348 -19.05 -6.81 -8.44
CA LEU A 348 -20.25 -7.43 -7.83
C LEU A 348 -21.50 -6.59 -8.09
N LEU A 349 -21.42 -5.28 -7.91
CA LEU A 349 -22.54 -4.37 -8.12
C LEU A 349 -23.01 -4.34 -9.58
N ALA A 350 -22.11 -4.49 -10.54
CA ALA A 350 -22.47 -4.62 -11.95
C ALA A 350 -23.40 -5.83 -12.19
N GLU A 351 -23.08 -6.98 -11.59
CA GLU A 351 -23.92 -8.18 -11.72
C GLU A 351 -25.28 -7.98 -11.01
N PHE A 352 -25.34 -7.29 -9.87
CA PHE A 352 -26.63 -6.93 -9.24
C PHE A 352 -27.49 -6.02 -10.13
N VAL A 353 -26.89 -5.05 -10.84
CA VAL A 353 -27.61 -4.19 -11.79
C VAL A 353 -28.11 -5.00 -12.99
N ASP A 354 -27.28 -5.91 -13.50
CA ASP A 354 -27.62 -6.72 -14.68
C ASP A 354 -28.75 -7.69 -14.38
N GLU A 355 -28.69 -8.40 -13.25
CA GLU A 355 -29.66 -9.42 -12.86
C GLU A 355 -30.95 -8.82 -12.26
N LEU A 356 -30.85 -7.74 -11.47
CA LEU A 356 -31.95 -7.29 -10.61
C LEU A 356 -32.32 -5.80 -10.74
N LYS A 357 -31.62 -5.03 -11.59
CA LYS A 357 -31.93 -3.61 -11.88
C LYS A 357 -31.98 -2.72 -10.63
N VAL A 358 -31.12 -3.03 -9.65
CA VAL A 358 -31.01 -2.28 -8.39
C VAL A 358 -30.36 -0.91 -8.57
N ARG A 359 -30.41 -0.09 -7.52
CA ARG A 359 -29.59 1.13 -7.41
C ARG A 359 -28.25 0.81 -6.72
N PRO A 360 -27.13 0.71 -7.47
CA PRO A 360 -25.85 0.31 -6.90
C PRO A 360 -25.15 1.50 -6.22
N VAL A 361 -24.48 1.26 -5.10
CA VAL A 361 -23.59 2.23 -4.46
C VAL A 361 -22.32 1.52 -4.01
N ASN A 362 -21.18 1.95 -4.53
CA ASN A 362 -19.88 1.41 -4.13
C ASN A 362 -19.23 2.30 -3.06
N ILE A 363 -18.55 1.69 -2.10
CA ILE A 363 -17.65 2.40 -1.18
C ILE A 363 -16.25 1.86 -1.42
N GLU A 364 -15.29 2.68 -1.85
CA GLU A 364 -13.96 2.19 -2.22
C GLU A 364 -12.90 3.25 -1.92
N PRO A 365 -11.98 3.05 -0.95
CA PRO A 365 -10.96 4.04 -0.60
C PRO A 365 -9.89 4.24 -1.69
N ALA A 366 -9.58 3.23 -2.51
CA ALA A 366 -8.57 3.34 -3.54
C ALA A 366 -9.07 4.16 -4.74
N GLY A 367 -8.65 5.43 -4.85
CA GLY A 367 -9.15 6.36 -5.87
C GLY A 367 -8.96 5.88 -7.32
N ASN A 368 -7.87 5.15 -7.58
CA ASN A 368 -7.59 4.54 -8.89
C ASN A 368 -8.58 3.42 -9.24
N ILE A 369 -9.09 2.67 -8.25
CA ILE A 369 -10.08 1.61 -8.42
C ILE A 369 -11.51 2.18 -8.46
N ALA A 370 -11.81 3.15 -7.59
CA ALA A 370 -13.09 3.86 -7.56
C ALA A 370 -13.41 4.53 -8.91
N ALA A 371 -12.40 5.05 -9.61
CA ALA A 371 -12.56 5.60 -10.95
C ALA A 371 -13.07 4.56 -11.97
N ILE A 372 -12.65 3.29 -11.85
CA ILE A 372 -13.09 2.20 -12.74
C ILE A 372 -14.56 1.86 -12.47
N ALA A 373 -14.97 1.78 -11.20
CA ALA A 373 -16.36 1.55 -10.84
C ALA A 373 -17.28 2.67 -11.36
N ASN A 374 -16.89 3.94 -11.18
CA ASN A 374 -17.62 5.08 -11.72
C ASN A 374 -17.73 5.03 -13.26
N ALA A 375 -16.67 4.64 -13.97
CA ALA A 375 -16.69 4.49 -15.42
C ALA A 375 -17.64 3.39 -15.91
N ARG A 376 -18.02 2.44 -15.04
CA ARG A 376 -19.05 1.41 -15.29
C ARG A 376 -20.47 1.88 -14.95
N GLY A 377 -20.65 3.12 -14.54
CA GLY A 377 -21.94 3.66 -14.12
C GLY A 377 -22.33 3.30 -12.68
N ILE A 378 -21.37 2.90 -11.84
CA ILE A 378 -21.60 2.59 -10.43
C ILE A 378 -21.12 3.76 -9.58
N ASP A 379 -22.07 4.48 -8.97
CA ASP A 379 -21.79 5.60 -8.08
C ASP A 379 -20.89 5.17 -6.91
N THR A 380 -19.69 5.75 -6.81
CA THR A 380 -18.71 5.37 -5.78
C THR A 380 -18.42 6.50 -4.79
N ILE A 381 -18.53 6.22 -3.49
CA ILE A 381 -17.99 7.07 -2.41
C ILE A 381 -16.53 6.66 -2.17
N ASN A 382 -15.59 7.53 -2.54
CA ASN A 382 -14.16 7.23 -2.48
C ASN A 382 -13.55 7.51 -1.10
N GLU A 383 -13.99 6.75 -0.09
CA GLU A 383 -13.56 6.90 1.31
C GLU A 383 -13.58 5.53 2.02
N PHE A 384 -12.84 5.39 3.13
CA PHE A 384 -12.97 4.22 4.00
C PHE A 384 -14.35 4.18 4.68
N TRP A 385 -14.92 2.98 4.80
CA TRP A 385 -16.20 2.80 5.47
C TRP A 385 -16.13 3.24 6.93
N SER A 386 -17.07 4.10 7.32
CA SER A 386 -17.13 4.71 8.64
C SER A 386 -18.54 5.23 8.92
N GLU A 387 -18.80 5.69 10.14
CA GLU A 387 -20.08 6.30 10.50
C GLU A 387 -20.37 7.58 9.70
N SER A 388 -19.34 8.37 9.34
CA SER A 388 -19.56 9.55 8.50
C SER A 388 -19.98 9.17 7.07
N VAL A 389 -19.36 8.13 6.51
CA VAL A 389 -19.71 7.58 5.20
C VAL A 389 -21.11 6.96 5.21
N SER A 390 -21.50 6.28 6.29
CA SER A 390 -22.87 5.72 6.41
C SER A 390 -23.94 6.82 6.42
N GLN A 391 -23.67 7.99 7.03
CA GLN A 391 -24.57 9.14 6.95
C GLN A 391 -24.60 9.75 5.54
N LYS A 392 -23.45 9.93 4.89
CA LYS A 392 -23.36 10.43 3.50
C LYS A 392 -24.18 9.54 2.55
N LEU A 393 -24.06 8.23 2.71
CA LEU A 393 -24.82 7.25 1.95
C LEU A 393 -26.32 7.46 2.13
N LYS A 394 -26.81 7.51 3.37
CA LYS A 394 -28.23 7.73 3.64
C LYS A 394 -28.75 9.04 3.10
N THR A 395 -28.00 10.13 3.26
CA THR A 395 -28.43 11.45 2.77
C THR A 395 -28.55 11.49 1.25
N LYS A 396 -27.65 10.82 0.52
CA LYS A 396 -27.61 10.88 -0.95
C LYS A 396 -28.46 9.79 -1.63
N PHE A 397 -28.50 8.58 -1.07
CA PHE A 397 -29.07 7.40 -1.71
C PHE A 397 -30.28 6.83 -0.97
N GLY A 398 -30.40 7.07 0.34
CA GLY A 398 -31.39 6.45 1.21
C GLY A 398 -30.82 5.27 2.00
N GLU A 399 -31.67 4.58 2.74
CA GLU A 399 -31.30 3.38 3.50
C GLU A 399 -31.11 2.18 2.56
N ALA A 400 -30.08 1.37 2.83
CA ALA A 400 -29.74 0.22 2.04
C ALA A 400 -30.64 -0.98 2.38
N LYS A 401 -31.14 -1.66 1.35
CA LYS A 401 -31.81 -2.96 1.53
C LYS A 401 -30.79 -4.08 1.72
N LEU A 402 -29.68 -4.01 0.99
CA LEU A 402 -28.57 -4.94 1.11
C LEU A 402 -27.26 -4.17 1.17
N ILE A 403 -26.44 -4.51 2.16
CA ILE A 403 -25.04 -4.10 2.21
C ILE A 403 -24.22 -5.38 2.08
N THR A 404 -23.33 -5.44 1.10
CA THR A 404 -22.37 -6.52 0.92
C THR A 404 -20.98 -6.07 1.36
N ALA A 405 -20.16 -7.01 1.82
CA ALA A 405 -18.75 -6.79 2.09
C ALA A 405 -17.99 -8.09 1.84
N THR A 406 -17.33 -8.17 0.68
CA THR A 406 -16.63 -9.38 0.23
C THR A 406 -15.12 -9.23 0.42
N ASN A 407 -14.51 -10.18 1.13
CA ASN A 407 -13.08 -10.24 1.46
C ASN A 407 -12.49 -8.99 2.16
N VAL A 408 -13.31 -8.06 2.67
CA VAL A 408 -12.85 -6.85 3.37
C VAL A 408 -12.99 -6.93 4.89
N PHE A 409 -13.98 -7.64 5.43
CA PHE A 409 -14.25 -7.62 6.87
C PHE A 409 -13.06 -8.14 7.70
N GLY A 410 -12.29 -9.09 7.15
CA GLY A 410 -11.04 -9.57 7.74
C GLY A 410 -9.89 -8.56 7.71
N HIS A 411 -10.00 -7.48 6.92
CA HIS A 411 -8.99 -6.42 6.78
C HIS A 411 -9.23 -5.22 7.68
N VAL A 412 -10.39 -5.14 8.31
CA VAL A 412 -10.80 -3.98 9.11
C VAL A 412 -10.32 -4.16 10.55
N ASP A 413 -9.71 -3.11 11.10
CA ASP A 413 -9.32 -3.07 12.50
C ASP A 413 -10.53 -2.80 13.41
N ASP A 414 -11.23 -1.68 13.16
CA ASP A 414 -12.44 -1.31 13.91
C ASP A 414 -13.71 -1.99 13.36
N ILE A 415 -13.78 -3.32 13.51
CA ILE A 415 -14.96 -4.10 13.10
C ILE A 415 -16.23 -3.76 13.92
N SER A 416 -16.06 -3.15 15.10
CA SER A 416 -17.18 -2.64 15.90
C SER A 416 -17.78 -1.39 15.26
N GLY A 417 -16.95 -0.42 14.86
CA GLY A 417 -17.35 0.75 14.09
C GLY A 417 -17.94 0.38 12.74
N PHE A 418 -17.35 -0.60 12.05
CA PHE A 418 -17.86 -1.15 10.78
C PHE A 418 -19.32 -1.59 10.89
N LEU A 419 -19.65 -2.44 11.89
CA LEU A 419 -21.02 -2.94 12.07
C LEU A 419 -21.98 -1.87 12.61
N LYS A 420 -21.52 -0.95 13.46
CA LYS A 420 -22.34 0.20 13.89
C LYS A 420 -22.74 1.08 12.71
N ALA A 421 -21.78 1.42 11.86
CA ALA A 421 -22.00 2.19 10.63
C ALA A 421 -22.96 1.44 9.70
N THR A 422 -22.76 0.12 9.52
CA THR A 422 -23.65 -0.75 8.72
C THR A 422 -25.08 -0.71 9.26
N LYS A 423 -25.27 -0.99 10.56
CA LYS A 423 -26.59 -0.94 11.21
C LYS A 423 -27.28 0.40 11.00
N SER A 424 -26.53 1.49 11.04
CA SER A 424 -27.05 2.84 10.86
C SER A 424 -27.50 3.15 9.44
N ALA A 425 -26.98 2.44 8.43
CA ALA A 425 -27.27 2.62 7.01
C ALA A 425 -28.32 1.63 6.46
N LEU A 426 -28.56 0.52 7.16
CA LEU A 426 -29.52 -0.50 6.77
C LEU A 426 -30.96 -0.04 7.01
N ARG A 427 -31.85 -0.43 6.09
CA ARG A 427 -33.30 -0.43 6.28
C ARG A 427 -33.66 -1.40 7.41
N SER A 428 -34.83 -1.23 8.02
CA SER A 428 -35.27 -2.08 9.15
C SER A 428 -35.42 -3.58 8.81
N ASP A 429 -35.75 -3.89 7.55
CA ASP A 429 -35.80 -5.24 6.96
C ASP A 429 -34.58 -5.52 6.05
N GLY A 430 -33.53 -4.72 6.18
CA GLY A 430 -32.30 -4.85 5.41
C GLY A 430 -31.35 -5.92 5.95
N LEU A 431 -30.42 -6.37 5.11
CA LEU A 431 -29.41 -7.36 5.45
C LEU A 431 -28.00 -6.85 5.17
N LEU A 432 -27.07 -7.17 6.05
CA LEU A 432 -25.65 -7.20 5.76
C LEU A 432 -25.26 -8.63 5.34
N MET A 433 -24.57 -8.77 4.22
CA MET A 433 -23.91 -10.00 3.80
C MET A 433 -22.40 -9.81 3.87
N LEU A 434 -21.75 -10.62 4.70
CA LEU A 434 -20.30 -10.72 4.76
C LEU A 434 -19.85 -12.00 4.05
N GLU A 435 -18.82 -11.93 3.22
CA GLU A 435 -18.15 -13.13 2.69
C GLU A 435 -16.63 -12.99 2.88
N PHE A 436 -15.99 -13.99 3.48
CA PHE A 436 -14.56 -13.94 3.80
C PHE A 436 -13.95 -15.35 3.87
N PRO A 437 -12.63 -15.51 3.72
CA PRO A 437 -11.95 -16.80 3.88
C PRO A 437 -12.26 -17.43 5.23
N TYR A 438 -12.63 -18.71 5.23
CA TYR A 438 -13.07 -19.40 6.43
C TYR A 438 -11.88 -19.95 7.21
N LEU A 439 -11.75 -19.57 8.49
CA LEU A 439 -10.64 -20.02 9.35
C LEU A 439 -10.50 -21.55 9.38
N VAL A 440 -11.61 -22.27 9.32
CA VAL A 440 -11.61 -23.73 9.33
C VAL A 440 -10.90 -24.30 8.11
N ASP A 441 -11.10 -23.72 6.93
CA ASP A 441 -10.42 -24.14 5.71
C ASP A 441 -8.94 -23.77 5.75
N LEU A 442 -8.59 -22.57 6.23
CA LEU A 442 -7.20 -22.17 6.46
C LEU A 442 -6.45 -23.19 7.31
N ILE A 443 -7.07 -23.64 8.41
CA ILE A 443 -6.46 -24.62 9.31
C ILE A 443 -6.41 -26.02 8.68
N ASP A 444 -7.54 -26.51 8.13
CA ASP A 444 -7.63 -27.84 7.52
C ASP A 444 -6.63 -27.99 6.34
N LYS A 445 -6.38 -26.91 5.60
CA LYS A 445 -5.53 -26.88 4.39
C LYS A 445 -4.15 -26.26 4.62
N LYS A 446 -3.81 -25.90 5.86
CA LYS A 446 -2.52 -25.27 6.23
C LYS A 446 -2.15 -24.05 5.36
N GLU A 447 -3.12 -23.20 5.07
CA GLU A 447 -2.97 -22.01 4.21
C GLU A 447 -2.29 -20.84 4.97
N PHE A 448 -1.18 -21.11 5.65
CA PHE A 448 -0.48 -20.14 6.50
C PHE A 448 0.05 -18.94 5.70
N ASP A 449 0.26 -19.11 4.39
CA ASP A 449 0.70 -18.06 3.48
C ASP A 449 -0.36 -16.97 3.30
N THR A 450 -1.63 -17.26 3.60
CA THR A 450 -2.71 -16.27 3.66
C THR A 450 -2.62 -15.36 4.89
N ILE A 451 -1.63 -15.56 5.75
CA ILE A 451 -1.34 -14.69 6.90
C ILE A 451 -0.42 -13.55 6.43
N TYR A 452 -0.92 -12.32 6.37
CA TYR A 452 -0.15 -11.10 6.07
C TYR A 452 -0.90 -9.86 6.57
N PHE A 453 -0.24 -8.69 6.59
CA PHE A 453 -0.73 -7.50 7.30
C PHE A 453 -2.04 -6.88 6.79
N GLU A 454 -2.52 -7.24 5.60
CA GLU A 454 -3.88 -6.88 5.16
C GLU A 454 -4.93 -7.75 5.86
N HIS A 455 -4.60 -8.98 6.23
CA HIS A 455 -5.51 -9.93 6.89
C HIS A 455 -5.38 -9.83 8.41
N LEU A 456 -6.07 -8.84 8.99
CA LEU A 456 -6.05 -8.57 10.43
C LEU A 456 -6.80 -9.63 11.24
N SER A 457 -7.88 -10.19 10.70
CA SER A 457 -8.77 -11.14 11.38
C SER A 457 -9.00 -12.40 10.56
N TYR A 458 -8.95 -13.56 11.22
CA TYR A 458 -9.18 -14.88 10.64
C TYR A 458 -10.41 -15.48 11.30
N LEU A 459 -11.46 -15.66 10.50
CA LEU A 459 -12.84 -15.61 11.00
C LEU A 459 -13.50 -17.00 11.01
N PRO A 460 -13.78 -17.56 12.20
CA PRO A 460 -14.86 -18.50 12.41
C PRO A 460 -16.19 -17.74 12.63
N LEU A 461 -17.31 -18.45 12.72
CA LEU A 461 -18.64 -17.86 12.89
C LEU A 461 -18.83 -17.26 14.29
N LYS A 462 -18.34 -17.93 15.34
CA LYS A 462 -18.58 -17.53 16.74
C LYS A 462 -18.25 -16.07 17.07
N PRO A 463 -17.07 -15.51 16.75
CA PRO A 463 -16.75 -14.10 17.02
C PRO A 463 -17.72 -13.12 16.38
N ILE A 464 -18.23 -13.44 15.18
CA ILE A 464 -19.17 -12.60 14.44
C ILE A 464 -20.53 -12.60 15.14
N VAL A 465 -20.99 -13.76 15.62
CA VAL A 465 -22.21 -13.87 16.42
C VAL A 465 -22.10 -13.06 17.72
N VAL A 466 -20.96 -13.15 18.41
CA VAL A 466 -20.69 -12.38 19.64
C VAL A 466 -20.73 -10.88 19.36
N LEU A 467 -20.01 -10.43 18.32
CA LEU A 467 -19.93 -9.03 17.94
C LEU A 467 -21.30 -8.48 17.50
N ALA A 468 -22.00 -9.19 16.61
CA ALA A 468 -23.33 -8.77 16.14
C ALA A 468 -24.29 -8.58 17.31
N LYS A 469 -24.37 -9.58 18.22
CA LYS A 469 -25.25 -9.52 19.39
C LYS A 469 -24.93 -8.33 20.29
N ARG A 470 -23.65 -8.06 20.54
CA ARG A 470 -23.17 -6.92 21.34
C ARG A 470 -23.61 -5.57 20.75
N LEU A 471 -23.82 -5.50 19.44
CA LEU A 471 -24.23 -4.28 18.72
C LEU A 471 -25.73 -4.25 18.40
N GLY A 472 -26.53 -5.15 18.97
CA GLY A 472 -27.97 -5.25 18.72
C GLY A 472 -28.29 -5.62 17.27
N MET A 473 -27.48 -6.50 16.70
CA MET A 473 -27.69 -7.19 15.43
C MET A 473 -27.65 -8.70 15.69
N GLU A 474 -28.13 -9.51 14.75
CA GLU A 474 -28.16 -10.96 14.85
C GLU A 474 -27.68 -11.58 13.55
N VAL A 475 -26.82 -12.60 13.65
CA VAL A 475 -26.48 -13.45 12.51
C VAL A 475 -27.67 -14.37 12.27
N VAL A 476 -28.29 -14.27 11.10
CA VAL A 476 -29.55 -14.97 10.78
C VAL A 476 -29.34 -16.19 9.88
N HIS A 477 -28.29 -16.20 9.07
CA HIS A 477 -27.91 -17.33 8.25
C HIS A 477 -26.39 -17.37 8.05
N ALA A 478 -25.81 -18.56 7.92
CA ALA A 478 -24.42 -18.72 7.54
C ALA A 478 -24.24 -19.99 6.69
N GLU A 479 -23.45 -19.90 5.64
CA GLU A 479 -23.20 -20.99 4.70
C GLU A 479 -21.76 -20.98 4.19
N LYS A 480 -21.25 -22.16 3.82
CA LYS A 480 -19.91 -22.31 3.25
C LYS A 480 -19.95 -22.12 1.74
N GLN A 481 -18.98 -21.39 1.22
CA GLN A 481 -18.76 -21.14 -0.22
C GLN A 481 -17.44 -21.76 -0.67
N ASN A 482 -17.37 -22.19 -1.94
CA ASN A 482 -16.17 -22.81 -2.52
C ASN A 482 -15.41 -21.82 -3.42
N ILE A 483 -15.00 -20.69 -2.83
CA ILE A 483 -14.18 -19.65 -3.47
C ILE A 483 -12.98 -19.34 -2.57
N HIS A 484 -11.86 -18.86 -3.13
CA HIS A 484 -10.66 -18.43 -2.39
C HIS A 484 -10.09 -19.43 -1.36
N GLY A 485 -10.14 -20.74 -1.65
CA GLY A 485 -9.67 -21.77 -0.71
C GLY A 485 -10.73 -22.18 0.32
N GLY A 486 -11.93 -21.60 0.27
CA GLY A 486 -13.04 -21.90 1.16
C GLY A 486 -13.41 -20.64 1.93
N SER A 487 -14.64 -20.17 1.74
CA SER A 487 -15.15 -18.96 2.37
C SER A 487 -16.40 -19.25 3.18
N LEU A 488 -16.70 -18.37 4.13
CA LEU A 488 -17.96 -18.35 4.84
C LEU A 488 -18.75 -17.13 4.40
N ARG A 489 -20.00 -17.33 4.01
CA ARG A 489 -20.97 -16.27 3.78
C ARG A 489 -21.91 -16.18 4.97
N VAL A 490 -22.08 -14.99 5.51
CA VAL A 490 -22.84 -14.72 6.74
C VAL A 490 -23.82 -13.59 6.49
N PHE A 491 -25.09 -13.81 6.84
CA PHE A 491 -26.13 -12.81 6.78
C PHE A 491 -26.44 -12.29 8.18
N ILE A 492 -26.45 -10.97 8.33
CA ILE A 492 -26.64 -10.27 9.59
C ILE A 492 -27.79 -9.29 9.41
N ALA A 493 -28.75 -9.32 10.33
CA ALA A 493 -29.89 -8.41 10.37
C ALA A 493 -29.86 -7.56 11.65
N PRO A 494 -30.54 -6.41 11.70
CA PRO A 494 -30.92 -5.81 12.98
C PRO A 494 -31.63 -6.86 13.87
N GLN A 495 -31.39 -6.80 15.19
CA GLN A 495 -32.00 -7.74 16.12
C GLN A 495 -33.53 -7.75 15.99
N GLY A 496 -34.13 -8.94 15.84
CA GLY A 496 -35.56 -9.12 15.58
C GLY A 496 -36.04 -8.76 14.16
N GLY A 497 -35.15 -8.32 13.26
CA GLY A 497 -35.47 -7.98 11.88
C GLY A 497 -35.64 -9.19 10.96
N SER A 498 -35.10 -10.36 11.34
CA SER A 498 -35.29 -11.63 10.63
C SER A 498 -35.19 -12.81 11.60
N THR A 499 -35.64 -13.99 11.16
CA THR A 499 -35.58 -15.23 11.96
C THR A 499 -34.20 -15.86 11.85
N VAL A 500 -33.59 -16.19 12.99
CA VAL A 500 -32.33 -16.94 13.01
C VAL A 500 -32.57 -18.38 12.55
N GLU A 501 -31.92 -18.76 11.45
CA GLU A 501 -32.03 -20.08 10.87
C GLU A 501 -31.14 -21.11 11.58
N ASN A 502 -31.50 -22.39 11.42
CA ASN A 502 -30.75 -23.50 12.00
C ASN A 502 -29.33 -23.65 11.40
N SER A 503 -29.03 -23.00 10.26
CA SER A 503 -27.69 -22.99 9.65
C SER A 503 -26.63 -22.42 10.61
N VAL A 504 -26.99 -21.39 11.38
CA VAL A 504 -26.12 -20.75 12.38
C VAL A 504 -25.76 -21.73 13.50
N ALA A 505 -26.76 -22.35 14.13
CA ALA A 505 -26.55 -23.31 15.22
C ALA A 505 -25.75 -24.55 14.77
N LYS A 506 -26.03 -25.05 13.55
CA LYS A 506 -25.30 -26.17 12.95
C LYS A 506 -23.81 -25.83 12.76
N LEU A 507 -23.49 -24.67 12.20
CA LEU A 507 -22.10 -24.27 11.99
C LEU A 507 -21.35 -24.03 13.31
N LEU A 508 -21.96 -23.35 14.29
CA LEU A 508 -21.36 -23.17 15.61
C LEU A 508 -21.06 -24.51 16.31
N THR A 509 -21.98 -25.48 16.19
CA THR A 509 -21.77 -26.83 16.74
C THR A 509 -20.59 -27.51 16.06
N LYS A 510 -20.51 -27.44 14.72
CA LYS A 510 -19.40 -28.00 13.95
C LYS A 510 -18.05 -27.36 14.30
N GLU A 511 -18.01 -26.04 14.49
CA GLU A 511 -16.79 -25.33 14.91
C GLU A 511 -16.32 -25.79 16.29
N LYS A 512 -17.27 -25.94 17.21
CA LYS A 512 -17.01 -26.42 18.57
C LYS A 512 -16.51 -27.86 18.59
N GLU A 513 -17.15 -28.75 17.83
CA GLU A 513 -16.73 -30.16 17.70
C GLU A 513 -15.32 -30.31 17.13
N LYS A 514 -14.94 -29.41 16.20
CA LYS A 514 -13.57 -29.33 15.67
C LYS A 514 -12.56 -28.66 16.63
N GLY A 515 -13.02 -28.11 17.75
CA GLY A 515 -12.16 -27.55 18.78
C GLY A 515 -11.65 -26.13 18.50
N PHE A 516 -12.31 -25.35 17.62
CA PHE A 516 -11.88 -23.97 17.31
C PHE A 516 -12.11 -22.97 18.45
N GLU A 517 -12.70 -23.41 19.57
CA GLU A 517 -12.77 -22.65 20.81
C GLU A 517 -11.53 -22.85 21.71
N ASN A 518 -10.66 -23.81 21.40
CA ASN A 518 -9.56 -24.25 22.26
C ASN A 518 -8.20 -23.85 21.68
N LEU A 519 -7.35 -23.19 22.47
CA LEU A 519 -6.00 -22.76 22.08
C LEU A 519 -5.11 -23.91 21.58
N GLU A 520 -5.22 -25.10 22.17
CA GLU A 520 -4.38 -26.26 21.83
C GLU A 520 -4.60 -26.75 20.39
N THR A 521 -5.80 -26.56 19.82
CA THR A 521 -6.08 -26.83 18.40
C THR A 521 -5.17 -25.99 17.50
N TYR A 522 -5.00 -24.71 17.85
CA TYR A 522 -4.21 -23.74 17.08
C TYR A 522 -2.70 -23.96 17.26
N LYS A 523 -2.24 -24.28 18.47
CA LYS A 523 -0.84 -24.62 18.72
C LYS A 523 -0.41 -25.87 17.95
N LYS A 524 -1.23 -26.92 17.96
CA LYS A 524 -0.97 -28.14 17.17
C LYS A 524 -0.93 -27.84 15.67
N TRP A 525 -1.80 -26.97 15.19
CA TRP A 525 -1.74 -26.51 13.80
C TRP A 525 -0.45 -25.74 13.51
N ALA A 526 -0.04 -24.82 14.40
CA ALA A 526 1.20 -24.05 14.26
C ALA A 526 2.45 -24.93 14.21
N GLU A 527 2.53 -25.99 15.03
CA GLU A 527 3.58 -27.02 14.93
C GLU A 527 3.61 -27.64 13.52
N GLY A 528 2.44 -27.98 12.98
CA GLY A 528 2.28 -28.50 11.62
C GLY A 528 2.70 -27.50 10.53
N VAL A 529 2.54 -26.19 10.76
CA VAL A 529 3.03 -25.12 9.88
C VAL A 529 4.55 -25.02 9.94
N HIS A 530 5.15 -25.03 11.13
CA HIS A 530 6.61 -24.98 11.28
C HIS A 530 7.29 -26.17 10.59
N LEU A 531 6.74 -27.37 10.73
CA LEU A 531 7.22 -28.57 10.02
C LEU A 531 7.08 -28.43 8.51
N LEU A 532 5.98 -27.84 8.02
CA LEU A 532 5.81 -27.59 6.59
C LEU A 532 6.87 -26.61 6.07
N VAL A 533 7.10 -25.50 6.77
CA VAL A 533 8.13 -24.51 6.43
C VAL A 533 9.51 -25.16 6.36
N GLU A 534 9.89 -25.97 7.36
CA GLU A 534 11.17 -26.68 7.37
C GLU A 534 11.29 -27.67 6.19
N ASN A 535 10.23 -28.41 5.90
CA ASN A 535 10.18 -29.33 4.76
C ASN A 535 10.30 -28.59 3.42
N LEU A 536 9.63 -27.44 3.25
CA LEU A 536 9.74 -26.63 2.04
C LEU A 536 11.17 -26.12 1.87
N SER A 537 11.75 -25.49 2.90
CA SER A 537 13.10 -24.95 2.86
C SER A 537 14.17 -26.00 2.59
N SER A 538 14.08 -27.15 3.26
CA SER A 538 15.06 -28.24 3.08
C SER A 538 14.98 -28.88 1.70
N ASN A 539 13.77 -29.16 1.19
CA ASN A 539 13.60 -29.78 -0.12
C ASN A 539 14.02 -28.87 -1.27
N LEU A 540 13.62 -27.58 -1.28
CA LEU A 540 14.05 -26.67 -2.34
C LEU A 540 15.56 -26.43 -2.32
N ARG A 541 16.17 -26.32 -1.13
CA ARG A 541 17.62 -26.20 -1.00
C ARG A 541 18.35 -27.44 -1.52
N LYS A 542 17.81 -28.63 -1.24
CA LYS A 542 18.36 -29.89 -1.77
C LYS A 542 18.31 -29.90 -3.30
N LEU A 543 17.16 -29.57 -3.89
CA LEU A 543 17.04 -29.48 -5.36
C LEU A 543 18.08 -28.51 -5.95
N LYS A 544 18.27 -27.35 -5.33
CA LYS A 544 19.31 -26.39 -5.73
C LYS A 544 20.73 -26.93 -5.62
N LEU A 545 21.05 -27.64 -4.54
CA LEU A 545 22.36 -28.29 -4.36
C LEU A 545 22.61 -29.40 -5.39
N ASP A 546 21.54 -30.08 -5.82
CA ASP A 546 21.58 -31.08 -6.90
C ASP A 546 21.68 -30.43 -8.30
N GLY A 547 21.78 -29.10 -8.38
CA GLY A 547 21.97 -28.34 -9.61
C GLY A 547 20.68 -27.90 -10.30
N ALA A 548 19.52 -28.10 -9.69
CA ALA A 548 18.24 -27.75 -10.30
C ALA A 548 18.05 -26.24 -10.41
N LYS A 549 17.46 -25.83 -11.52
CA LYS A 549 16.98 -24.48 -11.76
C LYS A 549 15.52 -24.36 -11.30
N ILE A 550 15.21 -23.34 -10.51
CA ILE A 550 13.93 -23.24 -9.82
C ILE A 550 13.38 -21.83 -10.01
N ALA A 551 12.26 -21.72 -10.71
CA ALA A 551 11.47 -20.50 -10.79
C ALA A 551 10.24 -20.60 -9.90
N ALA A 552 9.55 -19.48 -9.70
CA ALA A 552 8.25 -19.44 -9.05
C ALA A 552 7.18 -18.84 -9.97
N PHE A 553 5.92 -19.22 -9.78
CA PHE A 553 4.78 -18.71 -10.54
C PHE A 553 3.82 -17.89 -9.66
N GLY A 554 3.60 -16.64 -10.05
CA GLY A 554 2.68 -15.70 -9.42
C GLY A 554 3.31 -14.91 -8.27
N ALA A 555 3.56 -13.62 -8.48
CA ALA A 555 4.05 -12.70 -7.45
C ALA A 555 2.88 -12.18 -6.60
N SER A 556 2.26 -13.09 -5.83
CA SER A 556 1.10 -12.80 -4.98
C SER A 556 1.51 -12.38 -3.56
N ALA A 557 0.63 -11.66 -2.85
CA ALA A 557 0.85 -11.27 -1.46
C ALA A 557 1.17 -12.50 -0.57
N LYS A 558 0.34 -13.54 -0.68
CA LYS A 558 0.57 -14.81 0.04
C LYS A 558 1.86 -15.51 -0.36
N GLY A 559 2.22 -15.48 -1.65
CA GLY A 559 3.50 -15.96 -2.14
C GLY A 559 4.67 -15.26 -1.44
N ASN A 560 4.58 -13.94 -1.25
CA ASN A 560 5.61 -13.18 -0.54
C ASN A 560 5.70 -13.56 0.95
N THR A 561 4.58 -13.82 1.64
CA THR A 561 4.61 -14.40 3.00
C THR A 561 5.35 -15.73 2.99
N LEU A 562 4.92 -16.67 2.13
CA LEU A 562 5.49 -18.01 2.05
C LEU A 562 7.00 -17.98 1.85
N MET A 563 7.47 -17.19 0.88
CA MET A 563 8.89 -17.08 0.56
C MET A 563 9.68 -16.47 1.71
N ASN A 564 9.18 -15.44 2.39
CA ASN A 564 9.88 -14.85 3.54
C ASN A 564 9.90 -15.80 4.74
N THR A 565 8.79 -16.47 5.05
CA THR A 565 8.72 -17.46 6.14
C THR A 565 9.69 -18.62 5.89
N CYS A 566 9.76 -19.12 4.66
CA CYS A 566 10.69 -20.18 4.27
C CYS A 566 12.13 -19.68 4.02
N ARG A 567 12.38 -18.37 4.18
CA ARG A 567 13.66 -17.68 3.96
C ARG A 567 14.25 -17.92 2.58
N PHE A 568 13.39 -17.96 1.56
CA PHE A 568 13.82 -18.05 0.18
C PHE A 568 14.51 -16.75 -0.25
N SER A 569 15.46 -16.89 -1.18
CA SER A 569 16.18 -15.79 -1.82
C SER A 569 16.53 -16.21 -3.24
N THR A 570 17.29 -15.37 -3.95
CA THR A 570 17.83 -15.69 -5.27
C THR A 570 18.74 -16.93 -5.30
N SER A 571 19.20 -17.42 -4.14
CA SER A 571 19.92 -18.71 -4.05
C SER A 571 19.00 -19.94 -4.03
N THR A 572 17.71 -19.75 -3.79
CA THR A 572 16.70 -20.82 -3.73
C THR A 572 15.75 -20.80 -4.92
N ILE A 573 15.30 -19.61 -5.32
CA ILE A 573 14.40 -19.36 -6.45
C ILE A 573 15.04 -18.29 -7.32
N ASP A 574 15.28 -18.58 -8.59
CA ASP A 574 16.04 -17.70 -9.50
C ASP A 574 15.24 -16.43 -9.85
N TYR A 575 13.94 -16.58 -10.11
CA TYR A 575 13.01 -15.50 -10.44
C TYR A 575 11.55 -15.94 -10.24
N ILE A 576 10.65 -14.97 -10.18
CA ILE A 576 9.19 -15.18 -10.18
C ILE A 576 8.65 -14.77 -11.55
N VAL A 577 7.80 -15.59 -12.14
CA VAL A 577 7.03 -15.20 -13.32
C VAL A 577 5.65 -14.70 -12.95
N ASP A 578 5.23 -13.59 -13.55
CA ASP A 578 3.89 -13.03 -13.41
C ASP A 578 3.47 -12.37 -14.74
N ASP A 579 2.17 -12.32 -15.01
CA ASP A 579 1.61 -11.70 -16.21
C ASP A 579 1.16 -10.24 -15.98
N THR A 580 1.13 -9.79 -14.72
CA THR A 580 0.69 -8.46 -14.31
C THR A 580 1.73 -7.39 -14.71
N PRO A 581 1.44 -6.49 -15.67
CA PRO A 581 2.40 -5.50 -16.17
C PRO A 581 3.04 -4.64 -15.07
N GLU A 582 2.27 -4.27 -14.06
CA GLU A 582 2.67 -3.41 -12.94
C GLU A 582 3.67 -4.09 -11.98
N LYS A 583 3.81 -5.42 -12.05
CA LYS A 583 4.74 -6.21 -11.24
C LYS A 583 6.01 -6.59 -12.00
N ILE A 584 5.95 -6.71 -13.32
CA ILE A 584 7.09 -7.09 -14.16
C ILE A 584 8.19 -6.02 -14.04
N GLY A 585 9.43 -6.47 -13.80
CA GLY A 585 10.59 -5.60 -13.58
C GLY A 585 10.79 -5.16 -12.12
N LYS A 586 9.87 -5.51 -11.21
CA LYS A 586 10.00 -5.27 -9.77
C LYS A 586 10.61 -6.47 -9.04
N TYR A 587 10.82 -6.31 -7.74
CA TYR A 587 11.43 -7.31 -6.86
C TYR A 587 10.50 -7.63 -5.68
N SER A 588 10.45 -8.91 -5.31
CA SER A 588 9.64 -9.41 -4.19
C SER A 588 10.13 -8.87 -2.85
N PRO A 589 9.24 -8.32 -2.00
CA PRO A 589 9.60 -7.70 -0.73
C PRO A 589 10.27 -8.70 0.21
N GLY A 590 11.34 -8.26 0.86
CA GLY A 590 12.15 -9.04 1.80
C GLY A 590 13.12 -10.03 1.15
N THR A 591 12.72 -10.68 0.05
CA THR A 591 13.54 -11.70 -0.64
C THR A 591 14.47 -11.11 -1.70
N GLY A 592 14.05 -10.02 -2.35
CA GLY A 592 14.77 -9.43 -3.48
C GLY A 592 14.79 -10.30 -4.73
N ILE A 593 13.87 -11.27 -4.86
CA ILE A 593 13.74 -12.12 -6.05
C ILE A 593 13.09 -11.30 -7.18
N PRO A 594 13.68 -11.26 -8.40
CA PRO A 594 13.13 -10.47 -9.50
C PRO A 594 11.83 -11.07 -10.04
N ILE A 595 10.90 -10.21 -10.42
CA ILE A 595 9.64 -10.55 -11.06
C ILE A 595 9.76 -10.25 -12.57
N ILE A 596 9.59 -11.28 -13.39
CA ILE A 596 9.74 -11.19 -14.85
C ILE A 596 8.51 -11.73 -15.58
N ASN A 597 8.43 -11.47 -16.87
CA ASN A 597 7.32 -11.97 -17.68
C ASN A 597 7.38 -13.50 -17.85
N ARG A 598 6.21 -14.15 -17.83
CA ARG A 598 6.05 -15.60 -18.00
C ARG A 598 6.70 -16.20 -19.24
N SER A 599 6.85 -15.45 -20.33
CA SER A 599 7.56 -15.91 -21.53
C SER A 599 8.99 -16.38 -21.26
N ALA A 600 9.61 -15.93 -20.16
CA ALA A 600 10.93 -16.41 -19.72
C ALA A 600 10.97 -17.92 -19.47
N LEU A 601 9.87 -18.55 -19.05
CA LEU A 601 9.82 -20.00 -18.77
C LEU A 601 10.26 -20.84 -19.97
N TYR A 602 9.83 -20.48 -21.18
CA TYR A 602 10.04 -21.28 -22.39
C TYR A 602 11.47 -21.17 -22.96
N LYS A 603 12.15 -20.06 -22.65
CA LYS A 603 13.55 -19.85 -23.02
C LYS A 603 14.50 -20.43 -21.97
N ASP A 604 14.18 -20.19 -20.71
CA ASP A 604 15.08 -20.42 -19.59
C ASP A 604 15.00 -21.85 -19.03
N ARG A 605 13.83 -22.49 -19.22
CA ARG A 605 13.53 -23.90 -18.93
C ARG A 605 13.96 -24.33 -17.52
N PRO A 606 13.39 -23.72 -16.46
CA PRO A 606 13.66 -24.19 -15.10
C PRO A 606 13.20 -25.65 -14.92
N ASP A 607 13.89 -26.41 -14.09
CA ASP A 607 13.50 -27.81 -13.81
C ASP A 607 12.22 -27.86 -12.97
N TYR A 608 12.05 -26.89 -12.07
CA TYR A 608 10.92 -26.79 -11.16
C TYR A 608 10.31 -25.39 -11.15
N LEU A 609 8.99 -25.36 -11.08
CA LEU A 609 8.18 -24.16 -10.94
C LEU A 609 7.38 -24.21 -9.65
N VAL A 610 7.77 -23.41 -8.66
CA VAL A 610 7.06 -23.28 -7.37
C VAL A 610 5.79 -22.47 -7.57
N VAL A 611 4.64 -23.08 -7.37
CA VAL A 611 3.35 -22.43 -7.63
C VAL A 611 2.91 -21.66 -6.38
N LEU A 612 3.27 -20.37 -6.31
CA LEU A 612 2.89 -19.49 -5.19
C LEU A 612 1.40 -19.13 -5.21
N ALA A 613 0.78 -19.21 -6.40
CA ALA A 613 -0.67 -19.09 -6.59
C ALA A 613 -1.35 -20.48 -6.63
N TRP A 614 -1.04 -21.35 -5.66
CA TRP A 614 -1.41 -22.77 -5.64
C TRP A 614 -2.92 -23.05 -5.74
N ASN A 615 -3.77 -22.10 -5.33
CA ASN A 615 -5.22 -22.22 -5.45
C ASN A 615 -5.73 -22.17 -6.91
N PHE A 616 -4.86 -21.83 -7.86
CA PHE A 616 -5.12 -21.82 -9.30
C PHE A 616 -4.28 -22.87 -10.03
N ILE A 617 -3.83 -23.94 -9.35
CA ILE A 617 -2.89 -24.91 -9.93
C ILE A 617 -3.35 -25.47 -11.27
N ASP A 618 -4.64 -25.80 -11.42
CA ASP A 618 -5.17 -26.37 -12.67
C ASP A 618 -5.05 -25.37 -13.83
N ASP A 619 -5.36 -24.09 -13.58
CA ASP A 619 -5.22 -23.01 -14.56
C ASP A 619 -3.74 -22.72 -14.88
N VAL A 620 -2.86 -22.79 -13.87
CA VAL A 620 -1.41 -22.61 -14.04
C VAL A 620 -0.86 -23.72 -14.92
N VAL A 621 -1.18 -24.99 -14.63
CA VAL A 621 -0.73 -26.14 -15.44
C VAL A 621 -1.29 -26.05 -16.86
N ALA A 622 -2.58 -25.74 -17.02
CA ALA A 622 -3.20 -25.59 -18.33
C ALA A 622 -2.55 -24.45 -19.16
N SER A 623 -2.30 -23.31 -18.52
CA SER A 623 -1.74 -22.12 -19.18
C SER A 623 -0.22 -22.16 -19.40
N THR A 624 0.47 -23.15 -18.81
CA THR A 624 1.92 -23.37 -18.97
C THR A 624 2.22 -24.75 -19.59
N LYS A 625 1.29 -25.31 -20.35
CA LYS A 625 1.43 -26.63 -20.99
C LYS A 625 2.73 -26.80 -21.76
N GLU A 626 3.17 -25.78 -22.50
CA GLU A 626 4.44 -25.84 -23.25
C GLU A 626 5.66 -26.04 -22.32
N TYR A 627 5.66 -25.49 -21.12
CA TYR A 627 6.71 -25.71 -20.13
C TYR A 627 6.71 -27.16 -19.62
N ALA A 628 5.53 -27.72 -19.36
CA ALA A 628 5.38 -29.12 -18.98
C ALA A 628 5.80 -30.09 -20.10
N ASP A 629 5.41 -29.80 -21.35
CA ASP A 629 5.78 -30.59 -22.53
C ASP A 629 7.32 -30.58 -22.77
N GLN A 630 8.03 -29.57 -22.24
CA GLN A 630 9.50 -29.48 -22.23
C GLN A 630 10.17 -30.19 -21.03
N GLY A 631 9.38 -30.89 -20.20
CA GLY A 631 9.87 -31.68 -19.05
C GLY A 631 9.92 -30.92 -17.72
N GLY A 632 9.43 -29.68 -17.67
CA GLY A 632 9.33 -28.89 -16.46
C GLY A 632 8.33 -29.47 -15.45
N LYS A 633 8.67 -29.41 -14.17
CA LYS A 633 7.83 -29.93 -13.07
C LYS A 633 7.23 -28.80 -12.24
N TYR A 634 6.13 -29.07 -11.55
CA TYR A 634 5.51 -28.10 -10.65
C TYR A 634 5.74 -28.50 -9.20
N ILE A 635 5.97 -27.52 -8.33
CA ILE A 635 6.02 -27.71 -6.89
C ILE A 635 4.81 -27.01 -6.28
N LEU A 636 3.94 -27.79 -5.65
CA LEU A 636 2.91 -27.29 -4.76
C LEU A 636 3.50 -27.14 -3.36
N PRO A 637 3.47 -25.94 -2.76
CA PRO A 637 4.05 -25.73 -1.44
C PRO A 637 3.06 -25.97 -0.29
N ILE A 638 1.75 -25.97 -0.56
CA ILE A 638 0.67 -26.10 0.42
C ILE A 638 -0.36 -27.11 -0.12
N PRO A 639 -0.95 -28.00 0.72
CA PRO A 639 -0.74 -28.16 2.17
C PRO A 639 0.55 -28.90 2.56
N GLU A 640 1.26 -29.46 1.57
CA GLU A 640 2.48 -30.21 1.73
C GLU A 640 3.37 -30.02 0.50
N PHE A 641 4.69 -30.20 0.67
CA PHE A 641 5.63 -30.18 -0.45
C PHE A 641 5.31 -31.35 -1.39
N ARG A 642 4.82 -31.04 -2.59
CA ARG A 642 4.51 -32.04 -3.61
C ARG A 642 5.02 -31.62 -4.97
N VAL A 643 5.72 -32.53 -5.64
CA VAL A 643 6.11 -32.39 -7.05
C VAL A 643 5.02 -33.03 -7.91
N LEU A 644 4.56 -32.32 -8.93
CA LEU A 644 3.63 -32.81 -9.96
C LEU A 644 4.36 -33.10 -11.27
#